data_AF-A0A9D2FPI1-F1
#
_entry.id   AF-A0A9D2FPI1-F1
#
_cell.length_a   1.000
_cell.length_b   1.000
_cell.length_c   1.000
_cell.angle_alpha   90.00
_cell.angle_beta   90.00
_cell.angle_gamma   90.00
#
_symmetry.space_group_name_H-M   'P 1'
#
loop_
_entity.id
_entity.type
_entity.pdbx_description
1 polymer ?
#
loop_
_entity_poly.entity_id
_entity_poly.type
_entity_poly.pdbx_seq_one_letter_code
_entity_poly.pdbx_strand_id
1 'polypeptide(L)'
;MAKTNQTQKYTDEQKIALEKQLIKEGKILPRTRYAPKGYVGRILAVLLAFLFGIFVTIGGILGAGFYAGTRPLKDVFGMLNFDYSQWLTDTAADMSVLQLTQQLTGGGIDSLGALSAYTPYVDTLLGQIGTQLQELGVTLDNEGLKATSFSEIGKYLSDTIQSVELGKVLKVTAESDPLMLALCYGTEGSNEEGGDYTVNDADEIVMNEGKQPTRISTLVDDASGIIGKVTIEAALSVNADSNATVRYLAYGVEGENYRIVEGEDGSHVIEMLTDPITGEKHRKKLLNDLTGSTDIVGNATISDLVTIDENSSSLLQTIRDWTVSDLSNSARIDRVKISQLLEVNESSSAILQVMADWHISDLKDQKKIDSLLLGDIVTIKSDSPAIMKSLANTRLDQLGQAVDELRLTDILGEHAVSDSKLLRHLGSSTLSTLSRDVDALTVGQIYGDEIYSYLDLGTDGTGRTYADYILNYDPTIDPNTSEAENAKRPEAFDLTGWTLNTSLALADGTQVLSGWFLSDGTLADAKDVHRTLEDNFISNFIRKDIPISASKYVWNTVDYDNDAALVPVADNVISTDTTGFTIETNGTGGTPVTDDNGMPLYYLTERTLPSQDGEPVAQQIAYPVMMDESGYFVRTRTLEEGAQFSTVSRIDLERTITAYVYADGSAVTLDEDGNAVYKDQVLPILTRTDENEETVYYLRARETVEEKYYTEDENSIVFCDAEDVKTIYTASRDQGGVLETRILDRYLSGTWYLLFGGEEITEDTDGNRTIVVYDNTDAAILEIAPTLTAVTDTFNEKTLGELWLHGVLAENPYADLTKFNQPAYSNLNALTVSGVIGFIKAISAM
;
A
#
# COMPACT_ATOMS: atom_id res chain seq x y z
N MET A 1 -28.76 30.91 77.85
CA MET A 1 -27.42 30.60 78.39
C MET A 1 -27.39 29.17 78.91
N ALA A 2 -26.24 28.51 78.83
CA ALA A 2 -26.02 27.06 78.85
C ALA A 2 -26.14 26.35 80.22
N LYS A 3 -26.41 25.02 80.14
CA LYS A 3 -26.19 23.86 81.08
C LYS A 3 -26.79 23.98 82.50
N THR A 4 -27.47 22.97 83.07
CA THR A 4 -26.92 21.67 83.51
C THR A 4 -28.03 20.67 83.91
N ASN A 5 -27.73 19.37 83.78
CA ASN A 5 -28.25 18.17 84.46
C ASN A 5 -29.58 17.51 84.05
N GLN A 6 -29.41 16.31 83.48
CA GLN A 6 -30.39 15.24 83.25
C GLN A 6 -31.16 14.87 84.52
N THR A 7 -32.46 14.63 84.38
CA THR A 7 -33.26 13.85 85.34
C THR A 7 -34.26 12.95 84.62
N GLN A 8 -34.20 11.67 84.99
CA GLN A 8 -35.30 10.70 85.08
C GLN A 8 -35.95 10.15 83.81
N LYS A 9 -35.96 8.81 83.73
CA LYS A 9 -37.09 7.98 84.18
C LYS A 9 -36.61 6.54 84.35
N TYR A 10 -36.66 6.03 85.59
CA TYR A 10 -36.25 4.65 85.93
C TYR A 10 -37.33 3.65 85.48
N THR A 11 -36.90 2.56 84.83
CA THR A 11 -37.70 1.48 84.24
C THR A 11 -38.32 0.58 85.32
N ASP A 12 -39.41 -0.12 85.00
CA ASP A 12 -40.21 -0.87 85.98
C ASP A 12 -39.44 -1.98 86.73
N GLU A 13 -38.35 -2.50 86.15
CA GLU A 13 -37.43 -3.42 86.82
C GLU A 13 -36.69 -2.78 88.01
N GLN A 14 -36.37 -1.48 87.91
CA GLN A 14 -35.70 -0.73 88.96
C GLN A 14 -36.66 -0.40 90.12
N LYS A 15 -37.97 -0.27 89.83
CA LYS A 15 -39.01 -0.14 90.87
C LYS A 15 -39.19 -1.45 91.63
N ILE A 16 -39.18 -2.60 90.94
CA ILE A 16 -39.29 -3.93 91.56
C ILE A 16 -38.07 -4.24 92.45
N ALA A 17 -36.87 -3.82 92.03
CA ALA A 17 -35.66 -3.95 92.85
C ALA A 17 -35.71 -3.06 94.10
N LEU A 18 -36.17 -1.81 93.97
CA LEU A 18 -36.33 -0.88 95.09
C LEU A 18 -37.40 -1.37 96.08
N GLU A 19 -38.50 -1.95 95.59
CA GLU A 19 -39.56 -2.50 96.42
C GLU A 19 -39.08 -3.74 97.20
N LYS A 20 -38.28 -4.62 96.59
CA LYS A 20 -37.60 -5.73 97.30
C LYS A 20 -36.60 -5.25 98.34
N GLN A 21 -35.89 -4.16 98.08
CA GLN A 21 -34.95 -3.57 99.03
C GLN A 21 -35.68 -2.92 100.22
N LEU A 22 -36.80 -2.23 99.97
CA LEU A 22 -37.64 -1.62 101.00
C LEU A 22 -38.40 -2.66 101.86
N ILE A 23 -38.73 -3.83 101.29
CA ILE A 23 -39.24 -4.99 102.04
C ILE A 23 -38.13 -5.58 102.93
N LYS A 24 -36.89 -5.66 102.44
CA LYS A 24 -35.73 -6.16 103.21
C LYS A 24 -35.28 -5.21 104.33
N GLU A 25 -35.48 -3.91 104.14
CA GLU A 25 -35.28 -2.86 105.16
C GLU A 25 -36.47 -2.70 106.13
N GLY A 26 -37.55 -3.47 105.96
CA GLY A 26 -38.68 -3.50 106.90
C GLY A 26 -39.66 -2.31 106.79
N LYS A 27 -39.65 -1.57 105.68
CA LYS A 27 -40.50 -0.36 105.50
C LYS A 27 -41.84 -0.63 104.80
N ILE A 28 -42.07 -1.80 104.20
CA ILE A 28 -43.34 -2.22 103.55
C ILE A 28 -43.56 -3.76 103.64
N LEU A 29 -44.82 -4.20 103.78
CA LEU A 29 -45.23 -5.62 103.80
C LEU A 29 -45.50 -6.17 102.38
N PRO A 30 -45.15 -7.44 102.07
CA PRO A 30 -45.32 -8.01 100.74
C PRO A 30 -46.80 -8.27 100.40
N ARG A 31 -47.27 -7.75 99.25
CA ARG A 31 -48.60 -8.05 98.68
C ARG A 31 -48.48 -9.10 97.57
N THR A 32 -49.18 -10.22 97.68
CA THR A 32 -49.36 -11.18 96.58
C THR A 32 -50.50 -10.72 95.66
N ARG A 33 -50.20 -10.40 94.40
CA ARG A 33 -51.21 -10.26 93.34
C ARG A 33 -50.87 -11.20 92.19
N TYR A 34 -51.79 -12.10 91.89
CA TYR A 34 -51.77 -12.95 90.71
C TYR A 34 -52.07 -12.10 89.47
N ALA A 35 -51.27 -12.20 88.42
CA ALA A 35 -51.53 -11.55 87.12
C ALA A 35 -51.38 -12.59 86.00
N PRO A 36 -52.47 -13.08 85.37
CA PRO A 36 -52.37 -14.05 84.29
C PRO A 36 -52.00 -13.38 82.95
N LYS A 37 -51.04 -13.96 82.23
CA LYS A 37 -50.64 -13.61 80.87
C LYS A 37 -51.34 -14.54 79.87
N GLY A 38 -52.12 -13.97 78.94
CA GLY A 38 -52.71 -14.69 77.79
C GLY A 38 -54.22 -14.42 77.59
N TYR A 39 -54.69 -14.42 76.33
CA TYR A 39 -56.10 -14.22 75.96
C TYR A 39 -57.00 -15.32 76.56
N VAL A 40 -56.51 -16.56 76.54
CA VAL A 40 -57.11 -17.71 77.24
C VAL A 40 -57.11 -17.51 78.76
N GLY A 41 -56.03 -16.98 79.32
CA GLY A 41 -55.95 -16.62 80.74
C GLY A 41 -56.93 -15.53 81.14
N ARG A 42 -57.30 -14.61 80.23
CA ARG A 42 -58.35 -13.60 80.45
C ARG A 42 -59.75 -14.21 80.37
N ILE A 43 -60.01 -15.09 79.40
CA ILE A 43 -61.29 -15.82 79.30
C ILE A 43 -61.49 -16.71 80.52
N LEU A 44 -60.48 -17.48 80.91
CA LEU A 44 -60.47 -18.31 82.12
C LEU A 44 -60.61 -17.45 83.38
N ALA A 45 -59.96 -16.29 83.46
CA ALA A 45 -60.11 -15.36 84.58
C ALA A 45 -61.50 -14.72 84.62
N VAL A 46 -62.16 -14.47 83.49
CA VAL A 46 -63.54 -13.99 83.42
C VAL A 46 -64.52 -15.09 83.83
N LEU A 47 -64.30 -16.33 83.38
CA LEU A 47 -65.06 -17.52 83.79
C LEU A 47 -64.93 -17.77 85.30
N LEU A 48 -63.70 -17.78 85.82
CA LEU A 48 -63.41 -17.92 87.25
C LEU A 48 -63.96 -16.73 88.05
N ALA A 49 -63.82 -15.48 87.57
CA ALA A 49 -64.36 -14.31 88.27
C ALA A 49 -65.89 -14.30 88.32
N PHE A 50 -66.56 -14.75 87.24
CA PHE A 50 -68.01 -14.89 87.19
C PHE A 50 -68.48 -16.03 88.11
N LEU A 51 -67.78 -17.18 88.11
CA LEU A 51 -68.01 -18.29 89.03
C LEU A 51 -67.78 -17.90 90.50
N PHE A 52 -66.67 -17.23 90.80
CA PHE A 52 -66.42 -16.66 92.13
C PHE A 52 -67.47 -15.61 92.51
N GLY A 53 -68.04 -14.87 91.56
CA GLY A 53 -69.17 -13.96 91.78
C GLY A 53 -70.45 -14.67 92.24
N ILE A 54 -70.71 -15.87 91.70
CA ILE A 54 -71.79 -16.76 92.17
C ILE A 54 -71.50 -17.23 93.61
N PHE A 55 -70.25 -17.57 93.93
CA PHE A 55 -69.86 -17.94 95.29
C PHE A 55 -69.89 -16.77 96.29
N VAL A 56 -69.60 -15.54 95.86
CA VAL A 56 -69.73 -14.34 96.70
C VAL A 56 -71.19 -13.95 96.92
N THR A 57 -72.08 -14.21 95.95
CA THR A 57 -73.53 -13.99 96.15
C THR A 57 -74.12 -15.04 97.09
N ILE A 58 -73.73 -16.31 96.98
CA ILE A 58 -74.06 -17.36 97.96
C ILE A 58 -73.43 -17.06 99.33
N GLY A 59 -72.19 -16.55 99.37
CA GLY A 59 -71.48 -16.07 100.57
C GLY A 59 -72.03 -14.76 101.15
N GLY A 60 -72.72 -13.95 100.36
CA GLY A 60 -73.39 -12.72 100.80
C GLY A 60 -74.66 -13.00 101.59
N ILE A 61 -75.37 -14.08 101.23
CA ILE A 61 -76.51 -14.60 102.00
C ILE A 61 -76.06 -15.06 103.41
N LEU A 62 -74.80 -15.49 103.57
CA LEU A 62 -74.20 -15.91 104.84
C LEU A 62 -73.95 -14.77 105.86
N GLY A 63 -73.89 -13.51 105.42
CA GLY A 63 -73.62 -12.36 106.31
C GLY A 63 -74.83 -11.84 107.10
N ALA A 64 -76.06 -12.14 106.66
CA ALA A 64 -77.27 -11.51 107.20
C ALA A 64 -78.05 -12.37 108.22
N GLY A 65 -77.59 -13.58 108.57
CA GLY A 65 -78.32 -14.39 109.55
C GLY A 65 -77.56 -15.61 110.05
N PHE A 66 -76.84 -15.46 111.16
CA PHE A 66 -76.21 -16.57 111.90
C PHE A 66 -77.23 -17.58 112.49
N TYR A 67 -78.53 -17.43 112.19
CA TYR A 67 -79.63 -18.26 112.69
C TYR A 67 -80.09 -19.36 111.70
N ALA A 68 -79.51 -19.44 110.49
CA ALA A 68 -79.95 -20.35 109.42
C ALA A 68 -78.92 -21.45 109.04
N GLY A 69 -77.89 -21.69 109.86
CA GLY A 69 -76.75 -22.55 109.50
C GLY A 69 -77.00 -24.06 109.35
N THR A 70 -78.20 -24.58 109.66
CA THR A 70 -78.49 -26.03 109.68
C THR A 70 -79.66 -26.47 108.79
N ARG A 71 -80.26 -25.57 107.99
CA ARG A 71 -81.38 -25.91 107.09
C ARG A 71 -80.94 -26.17 105.65
N PRO A 72 -81.70 -26.98 104.87
CA PRO A 72 -81.47 -27.16 103.44
C PRO A 72 -81.50 -25.83 102.68
N LEU A 73 -80.63 -25.67 101.70
CA LEU A 73 -80.51 -24.45 100.89
C LEU A 73 -81.82 -24.10 100.16
N LYS A 74 -82.59 -25.08 99.69
CA LYS A 74 -83.91 -24.86 99.07
C LYS A 74 -84.88 -24.09 99.97
N ASP A 75 -84.83 -24.32 101.28
CA ASP A 75 -85.69 -23.64 102.24
C ASP A 75 -85.21 -22.20 102.49
N VAL A 76 -83.90 -21.97 102.44
CA VAL A 76 -83.29 -20.64 102.57
C VAL A 76 -83.58 -19.77 101.34
N PHE A 77 -83.47 -20.34 100.15
CA PHE A 77 -83.85 -19.67 98.90
C PHE A 77 -85.36 -19.40 98.83
N GLY A 78 -86.17 -20.38 99.23
CA GLY A 78 -87.62 -20.22 99.34
C GLY A 78 -88.04 -19.14 100.35
N MET A 79 -87.31 -18.98 101.46
CA MET A 79 -87.55 -17.92 102.44
C MET A 79 -87.29 -16.51 101.89
N LEU A 80 -86.38 -16.40 100.92
CA LEU A 80 -86.06 -15.16 100.21
C LEU A 80 -86.84 -14.98 98.91
N ASN A 81 -87.80 -15.88 98.63
CA ASN A 81 -88.63 -15.91 97.43
C ASN A 81 -87.82 -16.00 96.11
N PHE A 82 -86.66 -16.67 96.15
CA PHE A 82 -85.85 -16.98 94.98
C PHE A 82 -86.04 -18.44 94.56
N ASP A 83 -86.13 -18.68 93.25
CA ASP A 83 -86.16 -20.03 92.69
C ASP A 83 -84.73 -20.60 92.65
N TYR A 84 -84.50 -21.67 93.42
CA TYR A 84 -83.17 -22.28 93.54
C TYR A 84 -82.79 -23.09 92.31
N SER A 85 -83.77 -23.58 91.52
CA SER A 85 -83.55 -24.52 90.40
C SER A 85 -82.73 -23.92 89.27
N GLN A 86 -82.70 -22.58 89.17
CA GLN A 86 -81.89 -21.84 88.20
C GLN A 86 -80.41 -21.71 88.60
N TRP A 87 -80.08 -21.93 89.87
CA TRP A 87 -78.76 -21.62 90.43
C TRP A 87 -78.07 -22.85 91.03
N LEU A 88 -78.84 -23.78 91.57
CA LEU A 88 -78.38 -24.99 92.25
C LEU A 88 -79.05 -26.23 91.66
N THR A 89 -78.31 -27.33 91.56
CA THR A 89 -78.89 -28.64 91.27
C THR A 89 -79.73 -29.11 92.45
N ASP A 90 -80.69 -30.00 92.23
CA ASP A 90 -81.53 -30.55 93.32
C ASP A 90 -80.68 -31.22 94.42
N THR A 91 -79.57 -31.86 94.03
CA THR A 91 -78.62 -32.47 94.97
C THR A 91 -77.91 -31.42 95.84
N ALA A 92 -77.57 -30.24 95.31
CA ALA A 92 -76.95 -29.16 96.08
C ALA A 92 -77.97 -28.36 96.91
N ALA A 93 -79.20 -28.23 96.41
CA ALA A 93 -80.30 -27.52 97.07
C ALA A 93 -80.77 -28.23 98.35
N ASP A 94 -80.61 -29.55 98.41
CA ASP A 94 -80.91 -30.36 99.60
C ASP A 94 -79.82 -30.28 100.68
N MET A 95 -78.62 -29.79 100.34
CA MET A 95 -77.55 -29.64 101.32
C MET A 95 -77.78 -28.41 102.20
N SER A 96 -77.31 -28.47 103.46
CA SER A 96 -77.27 -27.27 104.31
C SER A 96 -76.12 -26.34 103.92
N VAL A 97 -76.25 -25.05 104.24
CA VAL A 97 -75.21 -24.05 103.97
C VAL A 97 -73.85 -24.46 104.57
N LEU A 98 -73.85 -25.06 105.77
CA LEU A 98 -72.62 -25.55 106.40
C LEU A 98 -72.04 -26.79 105.70
N GLN A 99 -72.89 -27.72 105.26
CA GLN A 99 -72.45 -28.92 104.53
C GLN A 99 -71.92 -28.58 103.14
N LEU A 100 -72.58 -27.66 102.43
CA LEU A 100 -72.09 -27.15 101.15
C LEU A 100 -70.76 -26.43 101.36
N THR A 101 -70.66 -25.54 102.37
CA THR A 101 -69.40 -24.86 102.69
C THR A 101 -68.30 -25.85 103.07
N GLN A 102 -68.61 -26.89 103.87
CA GLN A 102 -67.64 -27.92 104.25
C GLN A 102 -67.21 -28.79 103.08
N GLN A 103 -68.11 -29.19 102.18
CA GLN A 103 -67.74 -29.92 100.96
C GLN A 103 -66.91 -29.05 100.03
N LEU A 104 -67.24 -27.77 99.87
CA LEU A 104 -66.46 -26.81 99.08
C LEU A 104 -65.07 -26.51 99.68
N THR A 105 -64.93 -26.53 101.01
CA THR A 105 -63.64 -26.33 101.71
C THR A 105 -62.85 -27.61 101.94
N GLY A 106 -63.49 -28.77 101.89
CA GLY A 106 -62.93 -30.08 102.28
C GLY A 106 -62.70 -31.04 101.11
N GLY A 107 -63.37 -30.84 99.98
CA GLY A 107 -63.08 -31.46 98.69
C GLY A 107 -62.97 -30.36 97.66
N GLY A 108 -61.74 -30.06 97.22
CA GLY A 108 -61.50 -29.02 96.23
C GLY A 108 -62.38 -29.22 95.00
N ILE A 109 -63.04 -28.15 94.55
CA ILE A 109 -63.62 -28.18 93.21
C ILE A 109 -62.45 -28.12 92.26
N ASP A 110 -62.07 -29.27 91.72
CA ASP A 110 -60.84 -29.40 90.96
C ASP A 110 -61.10 -29.37 89.45
N SER A 111 -62.35 -29.44 88.99
CA SER A 111 -62.74 -29.35 87.57
C SER A 111 -64.10 -28.69 87.36
N LEU A 112 -64.39 -28.30 86.11
CA LEU A 112 -65.72 -27.81 85.72
C LEU A 112 -66.79 -28.90 85.84
N GLY A 113 -66.44 -30.18 85.66
CA GLY A 113 -67.33 -31.32 85.90
C GLY A 113 -67.72 -31.46 87.36
N ALA A 114 -66.76 -31.31 88.29
CA ALA A 114 -67.06 -31.30 89.74
C ALA A 114 -67.99 -30.15 90.13
N LEU A 115 -67.90 -29.02 89.43
CA LEU A 115 -68.75 -27.86 89.65
C LEU A 115 -70.16 -28.01 89.05
N SER A 116 -70.29 -28.68 87.91
CA SER A 116 -71.57 -28.97 87.25
C SER A 116 -72.52 -29.80 88.13
N ALA A 117 -71.98 -30.58 89.07
CA ALA A 117 -72.76 -31.32 90.06
C ALA A 117 -73.53 -30.40 91.03
N TYR A 118 -73.09 -29.16 91.20
CA TYR A 118 -73.69 -28.20 92.13
C TYR A 118 -74.48 -27.10 91.43
N THR A 119 -74.16 -26.77 90.17
CA THR A 119 -74.91 -25.76 89.40
C THR A 119 -75.08 -26.14 87.93
N PRO A 120 -76.31 -26.13 87.39
CA PRO A 120 -76.58 -26.46 85.99
C PRO A 120 -76.09 -25.37 85.01
N TYR A 121 -75.69 -24.19 85.51
CA TYR A 121 -75.25 -23.06 84.68
C TYR A 121 -73.91 -23.30 83.97
N VAL A 122 -73.08 -24.22 84.48
CA VAL A 122 -71.79 -24.60 83.87
C VAL A 122 -72.01 -25.10 82.44
N ASP A 123 -73.01 -25.93 82.21
CA ASP A 123 -73.28 -26.55 80.90
C ASP A 123 -73.80 -25.54 79.88
N THR A 124 -74.57 -24.55 80.34
CA THR A 124 -75.09 -23.47 79.49
C THR A 124 -73.96 -22.54 79.03
N LEU A 125 -73.04 -22.19 79.95
CA LEU A 125 -71.84 -21.41 79.62
C LEU A 125 -70.90 -22.16 78.66
N LEU A 126 -70.69 -23.46 78.89
CA LEU A 126 -69.88 -24.30 78.00
C LEU A 126 -70.47 -24.38 76.59
N GLY A 127 -71.79 -24.48 76.45
CA GLY A 127 -72.46 -24.44 75.14
C GLY A 127 -72.30 -23.10 74.41
N GLN A 128 -72.43 -21.97 75.12
CA GLN A 128 -72.23 -20.64 74.53
C GLN A 128 -70.78 -20.39 74.12
N ILE A 129 -69.83 -20.77 74.97
CA ILE A 129 -68.39 -20.69 74.66
C ILE A 129 -68.04 -21.61 73.49
N GLY A 130 -68.57 -22.84 73.46
CA GLY A 130 -68.40 -23.76 72.35
C GLY A 130 -68.91 -23.18 71.03
N THR A 131 -70.06 -22.51 71.03
CA THR A 131 -70.60 -21.86 69.83
C THR A 131 -69.71 -20.71 69.34
N GLN A 132 -69.24 -19.84 70.24
CA GLN A 132 -68.35 -18.72 69.89
C GLN A 132 -66.95 -19.18 69.45
N LEU A 133 -66.44 -20.26 70.03
CA LEU A 133 -65.17 -20.87 69.62
C LEU A 133 -65.31 -21.58 68.27
N GLN A 134 -66.46 -22.20 67.99
CA GLN A 134 -66.77 -22.82 66.71
C GLN A 134 -66.84 -21.78 65.56
N GLU A 135 -67.37 -20.58 65.82
CA GLU A 135 -67.30 -19.45 64.87
C GLU A 135 -65.86 -18.99 64.55
N LEU A 136 -64.91 -19.29 65.43
CA LEU A 136 -63.47 -19.04 65.26
C LEU A 136 -62.71 -20.29 64.77
N GLY A 137 -63.42 -21.35 64.35
CA GLY A 137 -62.85 -22.59 63.84
C GLY A 137 -62.37 -23.58 64.91
N VAL A 138 -62.60 -23.30 66.19
CA VAL A 138 -62.15 -24.14 67.31
C VAL A 138 -63.30 -25.00 67.84
N THR A 139 -63.25 -26.31 67.64
CA THR A 139 -64.22 -27.23 68.22
C THR A 139 -63.81 -27.61 69.64
N LEU A 140 -64.59 -27.19 70.63
CA LEU A 140 -64.36 -27.53 72.03
C LEU A 140 -65.09 -28.82 72.39
N ASP A 141 -64.36 -29.84 72.84
CA ASP A 141 -64.98 -31.04 73.41
C ASP A 141 -65.46 -30.74 74.84
N ASN A 142 -66.77 -30.53 74.97
CA ASN A 142 -67.41 -30.17 76.22
C ASN A 142 -67.31 -31.28 77.29
N GLU A 143 -67.19 -32.55 76.90
CA GLU A 143 -67.03 -33.65 77.86
C GLU A 143 -65.58 -33.73 78.37
N GLY A 144 -64.60 -33.62 77.47
CA GLY A 144 -63.19 -33.53 77.81
C GLY A 144 -62.85 -32.33 78.71
N LEU A 145 -63.45 -31.16 78.45
CA LEU A 145 -63.24 -29.96 79.27
C LEU A 145 -63.85 -30.08 80.68
N LYS A 146 -65.00 -30.78 80.83
CA LYS A 146 -65.60 -31.07 82.14
C LYS A 146 -64.73 -32.02 82.96
N ALA A 147 -64.10 -33.00 82.32
CA ALA A 147 -63.21 -33.96 82.96
C ALA A 147 -61.84 -33.36 83.34
N THR A 148 -61.42 -32.28 82.67
CA THR A 148 -60.10 -31.67 82.86
C THR A 148 -60.02 -30.86 84.17
N SER A 149 -58.96 -31.08 84.95
CA SER A 149 -58.72 -30.33 86.18
C SER A 149 -58.39 -28.85 85.91
N PHE A 150 -58.76 -27.92 86.79
CA PHE A 150 -58.49 -26.48 86.63
C PHE A 150 -56.99 -26.16 86.45
N SER A 151 -56.09 -26.98 86.97
CA SER A 151 -54.64 -26.87 86.73
C SER A 151 -54.22 -27.24 85.31
N GLU A 152 -55.00 -28.08 84.63
CA GLU A 152 -54.71 -28.63 83.31
C GLU A 152 -55.58 -28.01 82.20
N ILE A 153 -56.64 -27.27 82.54
CA ILE A 153 -57.48 -26.56 81.56
C ILE A 153 -56.65 -25.64 80.66
N GLY A 154 -55.62 -24.99 81.21
CA GLY A 154 -54.70 -24.17 80.41
C GLY A 154 -53.97 -24.98 79.34
N LYS A 155 -53.56 -26.21 79.66
CA LYS A 155 -52.92 -27.14 78.73
C LYS A 155 -53.92 -27.71 77.73
N TYR A 156 -55.08 -28.16 78.19
CA TYR A 156 -56.15 -28.67 77.33
C TYR A 156 -56.63 -27.66 76.29
N LEU A 157 -56.85 -26.40 76.70
CA LEU A 157 -57.22 -25.32 75.78
C LEU A 157 -56.08 -24.99 74.80
N SER A 158 -54.82 -25.05 75.26
CA SER A 158 -53.65 -24.89 74.38
C SER A 158 -53.59 -26.01 73.34
N ASP A 159 -53.72 -27.28 73.74
CA ASP A 159 -53.69 -28.45 72.87
C ASP A 159 -54.86 -28.43 71.87
N THR A 160 -56.05 -28.00 72.33
CA THR A 160 -57.23 -27.84 71.48
C THR A 160 -57.00 -26.77 70.41
N ILE A 161 -56.51 -25.58 70.78
CA ILE A 161 -56.19 -24.50 69.83
C ILE A 161 -55.08 -24.94 68.86
N GLN A 162 -54.07 -25.63 69.34
CA GLN A 162 -52.97 -26.14 68.51
C GLN A 162 -53.46 -27.19 67.49
N SER A 163 -54.52 -27.94 67.79
CA SER A 163 -55.07 -28.95 66.88
C SER A 163 -55.87 -28.40 65.69
N VAL A 164 -56.16 -27.09 65.67
CA VAL A 164 -57.03 -26.44 64.68
C VAL A 164 -56.32 -26.24 63.33
N GLU A 165 -57.06 -26.45 62.25
CA GLU A 165 -56.62 -26.19 60.87
C GLU A 165 -56.46 -24.69 60.61
N LEU A 166 -55.28 -24.30 60.10
CA LEU A 166 -54.91 -22.90 59.89
C LEU A 166 -55.83 -22.20 58.88
N GLY A 167 -56.19 -22.89 57.79
CA GLY A 167 -57.06 -22.35 56.74
C GLY A 167 -58.46 -21.98 57.24
N LYS A 168 -59.01 -22.76 58.19
CA LYS A 168 -60.30 -22.47 58.83
C LYS A 168 -60.23 -21.22 59.73
N VAL A 169 -59.12 -21.01 60.43
CA VAL A 169 -58.93 -19.82 61.29
C VAL A 169 -58.75 -18.55 60.46
N LEU A 170 -58.02 -18.67 59.34
CA LEU A 170 -57.75 -17.55 58.43
C LEU A 170 -58.90 -17.29 57.44
N LYS A 171 -59.94 -18.14 57.43
CA LYS A 171 -61.08 -18.08 56.50
C LYS A 171 -60.64 -18.13 55.03
N VAL A 172 -59.70 -19.03 54.73
CA VAL A 172 -59.18 -19.25 53.37
C VAL A 172 -60.22 -20.02 52.55
N THR A 173 -60.46 -19.53 51.33
CA THR A 173 -61.38 -20.07 50.32
C THR A 173 -60.62 -20.38 49.03
N ALA A 174 -61.20 -21.10 48.07
CA ALA A 174 -60.56 -21.41 46.78
C ALA A 174 -60.15 -20.15 45.98
N GLU A 175 -60.78 -19.00 46.22
CA GLU A 175 -60.44 -17.70 45.61
C GLU A 175 -59.33 -16.92 46.35
N SER A 176 -58.84 -17.45 47.47
CA SER A 176 -57.80 -16.78 48.25
C SER A 176 -56.46 -16.77 47.53
N ASP A 177 -55.58 -15.86 47.94
CA ASP A 177 -54.25 -15.74 47.35
C ASP A 177 -53.52 -17.10 47.33
N PRO A 178 -52.88 -17.50 46.21
CA PRO A 178 -52.19 -18.77 46.08
C PRO A 178 -51.18 -19.05 47.20
N LEU A 179 -50.53 -18.01 47.75
CA LEU A 179 -49.64 -18.15 48.90
C LEU A 179 -50.39 -18.56 50.17
N MET A 180 -51.58 -17.99 50.40
CA MET A 180 -52.42 -18.32 51.55
C MET A 180 -52.95 -19.76 51.47
N LEU A 181 -53.34 -20.18 50.27
CA LEU A 181 -53.70 -21.57 49.98
C LEU A 181 -52.52 -22.52 50.21
N ALA A 182 -51.34 -22.16 49.68
CA ALA A 182 -50.12 -22.96 49.84
C ALA A 182 -49.69 -23.14 51.30
N LEU A 183 -49.77 -22.09 52.11
CA LEU A 183 -49.44 -22.15 53.54
C LEU A 183 -50.44 -22.99 54.35
N CYS A 184 -51.72 -22.97 53.97
CA CYS A 184 -52.77 -23.63 54.72
C CYS A 184 -52.99 -25.09 54.31
N TYR A 185 -52.85 -25.42 53.02
CA TYR A 185 -53.27 -26.68 52.44
C TYR A 185 -52.19 -27.38 51.60
N GLY A 186 -51.07 -26.72 51.28
CA GLY A 186 -49.98 -27.28 50.49
C GLY A 186 -50.11 -26.99 48.99
N THR A 187 -49.61 -27.85 48.12
CA THR A 187 -49.63 -27.60 46.67
C THR A 187 -50.97 -27.99 46.04
N GLU A 188 -51.51 -27.19 45.13
CA GLU A 188 -52.70 -27.56 44.36
C GLU A 188 -52.38 -28.58 43.25
N GLY A 189 -53.19 -29.63 43.11
CA GLY A 189 -53.08 -30.61 42.03
C GLY A 189 -53.49 -32.01 42.46
N SER A 190 -53.55 -32.95 41.52
CA SER A 190 -53.84 -34.36 41.84
C SER A 190 -52.66 -35.05 42.54
N ASN A 191 -52.91 -36.19 43.19
CA ASN A 191 -51.84 -37.00 43.81
C ASN A 191 -50.77 -37.45 42.79
N GLU A 192 -51.16 -37.71 41.54
CA GLU A 192 -50.26 -38.08 40.44
C GLU A 192 -49.38 -36.91 39.98
N GLU A 193 -49.81 -35.67 40.25
CA GLU A 193 -49.10 -34.43 39.94
C GLU A 193 -48.31 -33.89 41.14
N GLY A 194 -48.28 -34.64 42.24
CA GLY A 194 -47.61 -34.26 43.48
C GLY A 194 -48.34 -33.18 44.29
N GLY A 195 -49.62 -32.92 44.00
CA GLY A 195 -50.46 -31.97 44.74
C GLY A 195 -50.92 -32.52 46.10
N ASP A 196 -51.04 -31.63 47.08
CA ASP A 196 -51.55 -31.92 48.42
C ASP A 196 -53.08 -31.77 48.52
N TYR A 197 -53.67 -30.86 47.73
CA TYR A 197 -55.11 -30.62 47.71
C TYR A 197 -55.65 -30.36 46.29
N THR A 198 -56.96 -30.51 46.11
CA THR A 198 -57.70 -30.15 44.90
C THR A 198 -58.92 -29.30 45.27
N VAL A 199 -59.36 -28.44 44.35
CA VAL A 199 -60.63 -27.73 44.47
C VAL A 199 -61.69 -28.52 43.69
N ASN A 200 -62.80 -28.86 44.34
CA ASN A 200 -63.89 -29.59 43.68
C ASN A 200 -64.81 -28.63 42.89
N ASP A 201 -65.75 -29.18 42.12
CA ASP A 201 -66.75 -28.40 41.34
C ASP A 201 -67.66 -27.48 42.20
N ALA A 202 -67.58 -27.57 43.53
CA ALA A 202 -68.31 -26.76 44.49
C ALA A 202 -67.44 -25.69 45.19
N ASP A 203 -66.23 -25.44 44.67
CA ASP A 203 -65.23 -24.50 45.20
C ASP A 203 -64.74 -24.83 46.63
N GLU A 204 -64.85 -26.09 47.04
CA GLU A 204 -64.36 -26.57 48.33
C GLU A 204 -62.97 -27.20 48.21
N ILE A 205 -62.11 -26.88 49.17
CA ILE A 205 -60.74 -27.41 49.27
C ILE A 205 -60.79 -28.84 49.83
N VAL A 206 -60.37 -29.81 49.03
CA VAL A 206 -60.33 -31.23 49.40
C VAL A 206 -58.89 -31.71 49.43
N MET A 207 -58.45 -32.25 50.58
CA MET A 207 -57.13 -32.85 50.71
C MET A 207 -57.06 -34.19 49.97
N ASN A 208 -55.96 -34.41 49.26
CA ASN A 208 -55.74 -35.67 48.55
C ASN A 208 -55.41 -36.83 49.51
N GLU A 209 -55.52 -38.07 49.03
CA GLU A 209 -55.36 -39.27 49.85
C GLU A 209 -54.00 -39.29 50.58
N GLY A 210 -54.03 -39.43 51.91
CA GLY A 210 -52.84 -39.46 52.77
C GLY A 210 -52.29 -38.09 53.18
N LYS A 211 -52.88 -36.97 52.72
CA LYS A 211 -52.45 -35.61 53.02
C LYS A 211 -53.30 -34.98 54.14
N GLN A 212 -52.73 -34.03 54.88
CA GLN A 212 -53.37 -33.35 56.02
C GLN A 212 -53.17 -31.84 55.88
N PRO A 213 -54.19 -31.02 56.20
CA PRO A 213 -54.08 -29.57 56.19
C PRO A 213 -53.15 -29.08 57.30
N THR A 214 -52.53 -27.92 57.12
CA THR A 214 -51.63 -27.31 58.10
C THR A 214 -52.40 -26.93 59.37
N ARG A 215 -51.92 -27.36 60.54
CA ARG A 215 -52.51 -27.02 61.84
C ARG A 215 -51.72 -25.93 62.55
N ILE A 216 -52.32 -25.27 63.53
CA ILE A 216 -51.63 -24.29 64.37
C ILE A 216 -50.44 -24.93 65.10
N SER A 217 -50.55 -26.19 65.52
CA SER A 217 -49.44 -26.95 66.12
C SER A 217 -48.24 -27.02 65.19
N THR A 218 -48.48 -27.35 63.91
CA THR A 218 -47.42 -27.44 62.90
C THR A 218 -46.78 -26.08 62.65
N LEU A 219 -47.57 -24.99 62.68
CA LEU A 219 -47.04 -23.64 62.55
C LEU A 219 -46.18 -23.21 63.75
N VAL A 220 -46.55 -23.63 64.96
CA VAL A 220 -45.78 -23.36 66.18
C VAL A 220 -44.52 -24.20 66.25
N ASP A 221 -44.60 -25.47 65.86
CA ASP A 221 -43.51 -26.44 65.97
C ASP A 221 -42.50 -26.34 64.82
N ASP A 222 -42.95 -26.06 63.59
CA ASP A 222 -42.11 -26.01 62.39
C ASP A 222 -42.61 -25.00 61.34
N ALA A 223 -42.65 -23.72 61.72
CA ALA A 223 -42.97 -22.63 60.78
C ALA A 223 -42.08 -22.62 59.53
N SER A 224 -40.79 -22.99 59.69
CA SER A 224 -39.82 -22.98 58.59
C SER A 224 -40.10 -24.09 57.57
N GLY A 225 -40.45 -25.30 58.03
CA GLY A 225 -40.85 -26.40 57.14
C GLY A 225 -42.17 -26.15 56.41
N ILE A 226 -43.10 -25.38 56.99
CA ILE A 226 -44.33 -24.96 56.28
C ILE A 226 -44.01 -23.97 55.17
N ILE A 227 -43.23 -22.91 55.47
CA ILE A 227 -42.80 -21.94 54.46
C ILE A 227 -41.98 -22.63 53.36
N GLY A 228 -41.13 -23.59 53.74
CA GLY A 228 -40.34 -24.36 52.81
C GLY A 228 -41.16 -25.22 51.83
N LYS A 229 -42.38 -25.65 52.21
CA LYS A 229 -43.27 -26.44 51.35
C LYS A 229 -44.07 -25.60 50.36
N VAL A 230 -43.99 -24.28 50.43
CA VAL A 230 -44.65 -23.39 49.46
C VAL A 230 -43.94 -23.50 48.11
N THR A 231 -44.69 -23.59 47.02
CA THR A 231 -44.12 -23.56 45.67
C THR A 231 -43.60 -22.17 45.34
N ILE A 232 -42.50 -22.09 44.59
CA ILE A 232 -41.93 -20.80 44.17
C ILE A 232 -42.92 -20.04 43.26
N GLU A 233 -43.70 -20.76 42.47
CA GLU A 233 -44.84 -20.22 41.71
C GLU A 233 -45.79 -19.41 42.59
N ALA A 234 -46.31 -20.02 43.67
CA ALA A 234 -47.26 -19.36 44.56
C ALA A 234 -46.63 -18.19 45.32
N ALA A 235 -45.36 -18.32 45.72
CA ALA A 235 -44.67 -17.29 46.48
C ALA A 235 -44.28 -16.05 45.65
N LEU A 236 -43.95 -16.23 44.38
CA LEU A 236 -43.51 -15.15 43.48
C LEU A 236 -44.54 -14.79 42.40
N SER A 237 -45.71 -15.44 42.42
CA SER A 237 -46.76 -15.28 41.41
C SER A 237 -46.26 -15.51 39.98
N VAL A 238 -45.52 -16.61 39.80
CA VAL A 238 -44.87 -16.93 38.52
C VAL A 238 -45.88 -17.46 37.52
N ASN A 239 -45.77 -17.03 36.27
CA ASN A 239 -46.60 -17.44 35.15
C ASN A 239 -45.77 -17.51 33.85
N ALA A 240 -46.39 -17.83 32.73
CA ALA A 240 -45.70 -17.93 31.44
C ALA A 240 -45.07 -16.62 30.95
N ASP A 241 -45.65 -15.47 31.31
CA ASP A 241 -45.14 -14.15 30.94
C ASP A 241 -44.02 -13.66 31.88
N SER A 242 -43.76 -14.38 32.98
CA SER A 242 -42.69 -14.04 33.92
C SER A 242 -41.32 -14.19 33.25
N ASN A 243 -40.33 -13.41 33.68
CA ASN A 243 -38.97 -13.49 33.12
C ASN A 243 -38.41 -14.93 33.21
N ALA A 244 -37.68 -15.37 32.19
CA ALA A 244 -37.08 -16.70 32.08
C ALA A 244 -36.35 -17.16 33.36
N THR A 245 -35.60 -16.26 34.02
CA THR A 245 -34.93 -16.58 35.30
C THR A 245 -35.93 -17.02 36.38
N VAL A 246 -37.06 -16.33 36.52
CA VAL A 246 -38.07 -16.64 37.54
C VAL A 246 -38.81 -17.94 37.19
N ARG A 247 -39.06 -18.19 35.90
CA ARG A 247 -39.62 -19.46 35.42
C ARG A 247 -38.65 -20.63 35.68
N TYR A 248 -37.35 -20.44 35.45
CA TYR A 248 -36.34 -21.46 35.76
C TYR A 248 -36.30 -21.81 37.26
N LEU A 249 -36.41 -20.80 38.11
CA LEU A 249 -36.49 -20.98 39.55
C LEU A 249 -37.76 -21.74 39.98
N ALA A 250 -38.90 -21.51 39.32
CA ALA A 250 -40.16 -22.17 39.67
C ALA A 250 -40.34 -23.57 39.05
N TYR A 251 -39.92 -23.76 37.81
CA TYR A 251 -40.29 -24.92 36.98
C TYR A 251 -39.08 -25.73 36.48
N GLY A 252 -37.90 -25.15 36.39
CA GLY A 252 -36.71 -25.80 35.81
C GLY A 252 -36.45 -25.39 34.37
N VAL A 253 -35.91 -26.28 33.54
CA VAL A 253 -35.51 -26.01 32.16
C VAL A 253 -36.71 -26.07 31.21
N GLU A 254 -36.85 -25.09 30.32
CA GLU A 254 -37.90 -25.05 29.30
C GLU A 254 -37.61 -26.09 28.19
N GLY A 255 -38.56 -26.97 27.89
CA GLY A 255 -38.41 -28.10 26.96
C GLY A 255 -38.02 -29.42 27.64
N GLU A 256 -37.46 -29.40 28.85
CA GLU A 256 -37.17 -30.60 29.65
C GLU A 256 -38.13 -30.77 30.82
N ASN A 257 -38.28 -29.74 31.67
CA ASN A 257 -39.15 -29.80 32.84
C ASN A 257 -40.53 -29.21 32.60
N TYR A 258 -40.63 -28.15 31.79
CA TYR A 258 -41.88 -27.50 31.46
C TYR A 258 -41.88 -27.01 30.02
N ARG A 259 -43.06 -26.75 29.44
CA ARG A 259 -43.21 -26.02 28.18
C ARG A 259 -44.29 -24.96 28.30
N ILE A 260 -44.15 -23.88 27.54
CA ILE A 260 -45.19 -22.88 27.40
C ILE A 260 -46.10 -23.30 26.25
N VAL A 261 -47.39 -23.42 26.53
CA VAL A 261 -48.42 -23.77 25.54
C VAL A 261 -49.38 -22.59 25.39
N GLU A 262 -49.73 -22.27 24.15
CA GLU A 262 -50.77 -21.29 23.85
C GLU A 262 -52.15 -21.94 24.02
N GLY A 263 -52.95 -21.40 24.93
CA GLY A 263 -54.33 -21.79 25.16
C GLY A 263 -55.26 -21.34 24.04
N GLU A 264 -56.48 -21.89 24.02
CA GLU A 264 -57.50 -21.58 22.99
C GLU A 264 -57.91 -20.09 22.94
N ASP A 265 -57.60 -19.32 23.98
CA ASP A 265 -57.86 -17.88 24.14
C ASP A 265 -56.63 -16.99 23.86
N GLY A 266 -55.51 -17.57 23.43
CA GLY A 266 -54.24 -16.87 23.23
C GLY A 266 -53.47 -16.58 24.52
N SER A 267 -53.89 -17.14 25.67
CA SER A 267 -53.13 -17.07 26.92
C SER A 267 -52.02 -18.12 26.94
N HIS A 268 -50.86 -17.79 27.52
CA HIS A 268 -49.76 -18.74 27.67
C HIS A 268 -49.86 -19.47 29.02
N VAL A 269 -49.88 -20.80 28.98
CA VAL A 269 -49.98 -21.64 30.18
C VAL A 269 -48.74 -22.52 30.31
N ILE A 270 -48.31 -22.75 31.56
CA ILE A 270 -47.19 -23.63 31.89
C ILE A 270 -47.68 -25.07 31.98
N GLU A 271 -47.14 -25.95 31.15
CA GLU A 271 -47.37 -27.39 31.23
C GLU A 271 -46.10 -28.12 31.71
N MET A 272 -46.19 -28.83 32.82
CA MET A 272 -45.08 -29.65 33.33
C MET A 272 -44.95 -30.93 32.51
N LEU A 273 -43.73 -31.23 32.08
CA LEU A 273 -43.41 -32.38 31.24
C LEU A 273 -43.20 -33.65 32.08
N THR A 274 -43.35 -34.81 31.43
CA THR A 274 -43.13 -36.13 32.05
C THR A 274 -41.67 -36.52 31.91
N ASP A 275 -41.05 -36.92 33.02
CA ASP A 275 -39.69 -37.42 33.04
C ASP A 275 -39.62 -38.75 32.25
N PRO A 276 -38.78 -38.85 31.21
CA PRO A 276 -38.71 -40.04 30.35
C PRO A 276 -38.16 -41.29 31.07
N ILE A 277 -37.52 -41.14 32.23
CA ILE A 277 -36.94 -42.26 33.01
C ILE A 277 -37.94 -42.78 34.03
N THR A 278 -38.63 -41.89 34.76
CA THR A 278 -39.54 -42.28 35.85
C THR A 278 -40.99 -42.45 35.39
N GLY A 279 -41.36 -41.82 34.26
CA GLY A 279 -42.74 -41.81 33.78
C GLY A 279 -43.68 -40.91 34.58
N GLU A 280 -43.17 -40.15 35.55
CA GLU A 280 -43.93 -39.21 36.38
C GLU A 280 -43.74 -37.77 35.87
N LYS A 281 -44.75 -36.90 36.08
CA LYS A 281 -44.60 -35.46 35.76
C LYS A 281 -43.57 -34.81 36.68
N HIS A 282 -42.76 -33.91 36.13
CA HIS A 282 -41.87 -33.09 36.95
C HIS A 282 -42.67 -32.24 37.95
N ARG A 283 -42.25 -32.24 39.21
CA ARG A 283 -42.87 -31.42 40.26
C ARG A 283 -42.39 -29.96 40.18
N LYS A 284 -43.27 -29.03 40.56
CA LYS A 284 -42.90 -27.62 40.78
C LYS A 284 -41.88 -27.49 41.92
N LYS A 285 -40.93 -26.56 41.81
CA LYS A 285 -39.90 -26.34 42.83
C LYS A 285 -40.47 -25.64 44.06
N LEU A 286 -40.01 -26.06 45.23
CA LEU A 286 -40.44 -25.54 46.53
C LEU A 286 -39.45 -24.49 47.06
N LEU A 287 -39.89 -23.62 47.97
CA LEU A 287 -39.00 -22.64 48.63
C LEU A 287 -37.86 -23.33 49.38
N ASN A 288 -38.10 -24.52 49.92
CA ASN A 288 -37.06 -25.30 50.60
C ASN A 288 -35.94 -25.75 49.65
N ASP A 289 -36.23 -25.88 48.35
CA ASP A 289 -35.22 -26.20 47.34
C ASP A 289 -34.25 -25.02 47.10
N LEU A 290 -34.62 -23.80 47.52
CA LEU A 290 -33.73 -22.64 47.53
C LEU A 290 -32.88 -22.55 48.81
N THR A 291 -33.39 -23.07 49.93
CA THR A 291 -32.76 -22.95 51.25
C THR A 291 -31.82 -24.13 51.50
N GLY A 292 -30.61 -24.05 50.95
CA GLY A 292 -29.57 -25.06 51.18
C GLY A 292 -28.53 -25.17 50.05
N SER A 293 -28.88 -24.71 48.85
CA SER A 293 -27.94 -24.65 47.73
C SER A 293 -27.18 -23.34 47.75
N THR A 294 -25.84 -23.39 47.78
CA THR A 294 -25.01 -22.21 47.53
C THR A 294 -25.09 -21.76 46.07
N ASP A 295 -25.60 -22.63 45.20
CA ASP A 295 -25.70 -22.38 43.77
C ASP A 295 -27.08 -22.79 43.26
N ILE A 296 -27.95 -21.80 43.09
CA ILE A 296 -29.36 -21.99 42.70
C ILE A 296 -29.51 -21.99 41.18
N VAL A 297 -28.61 -21.29 40.47
CA VAL A 297 -28.65 -21.10 39.01
C VAL A 297 -27.36 -21.55 38.31
N GLY A 298 -26.37 -22.07 39.03
CA GLY A 298 -25.08 -22.48 38.47
C GLY A 298 -25.18 -23.46 37.34
N ASN A 299 -26.05 -24.46 37.49
CA ASN A 299 -26.31 -25.47 36.48
C ASN A 299 -27.29 -25.01 35.39
N ALA A 300 -27.89 -23.82 35.51
CA ALA A 300 -28.76 -23.28 34.48
C ALA A 300 -27.90 -22.85 33.29
N THR A 301 -28.34 -23.14 32.07
CA THR A 301 -27.71 -22.57 30.88
C THR A 301 -28.04 -21.09 30.76
N ILE A 302 -27.21 -20.30 30.06
CA ILE A 302 -27.49 -18.88 29.86
C ILE A 302 -28.82 -18.68 29.12
N SER A 303 -29.16 -19.59 28.19
CA SER A 303 -30.45 -19.61 27.49
C SER A 303 -31.64 -19.87 28.41
N ASP A 304 -31.45 -20.50 29.57
CA ASP A 304 -32.53 -20.71 30.55
C ASP A 304 -32.82 -19.46 31.37
N LEU A 305 -31.85 -18.55 31.47
CA LEU A 305 -31.94 -17.36 32.31
C LEU A 305 -32.24 -16.09 31.52
N VAL A 306 -31.77 -16.03 30.26
CA VAL A 306 -31.87 -14.90 29.36
C VAL A 306 -32.42 -15.37 28.03
N THR A 307 -33.39 -14.63 27.49
CA THR A 307 -33.91 -14.86 26.13
C THR A 307 -32.82 -14.55 25.10
N ILE A 308 -32.40 -15.57 24.35
CA ILE A 308 -31.40 -15.46 23.27
C ILE A 308 -32.07 -15.86 21.96
N ASP A 309 -32.09 -14.93 21.01
CA ASP A 309 -32.68 -15.09 19.68
C ASP A 309 -31.65 -14.83 18.57
N GLU A 310 -32.10 -14.86 17.32
CA GLU A 310 -31.27 -14.58 16.14
C GLU A 310 -30.70 -13.15 16.10
N ASN A 311 -31.30 -12.21 16.82
CA ASN A 311 -30.86 -10.81 16.91
C ASN A 311 -29.89 -10.56 18.08
N SER A 312 -29.71 -11.55 18.95
CA SER A 312 -28.79 -11.47 20.08
C SER A 312 -27.33 -11.44 19.59
N SER A 313 -26.43 -10.82 20.37
CA SER A 313 -25.03 -10.71 19.97
C SER A 313 -24.38 -12.10 19.79
N SER A 314 -23.39 -12.21 18.89
CA SER A 314 -22.68 -13.46 18.63
C SER A 314 -22.06 -14.06 19.90
N LEU A 315 -21.60 -13.21 20.83
CA LEU A 315 -21.17 -13.62 22.16
C LEU A 315 -22.29 -14.36 22.92
N LEU A 316 -23.50 -13.79 23.00
CA LEU A 316 -24.65 -14.42 23.70
C LEU A 316 -25.05 -15.72 23.02
N GLN A 317 -25.08 -15.76 21.69
CA GLN A 317 -25.37 -16.98 20.94
C GLN A 317 -24.31 -18.08 21.18
N THR A 318 -23.04 -17.71 21.33
CA THR A 318 -21.94 -18.65 21.58
C THR A 318 -22.00 -19.27 22.97
N ILE A 319 -22.38 -18.48 23.97
CA ILE A 319 -22.48 -18.94 25.37
C ILE A 319 -23.88 -19.45 25.73
N ARG A 320 -24.82 -19.54 24.77
CA ARG A 320 -26.23 -19.88 25.05
C ARG A 320 -26.39 -21.19 25.82
N ASP A 321 -25.62 -22.21 25.45
CA ASP A 321 -25.69 -23.57 26.04
C ASP A 321 -24.65 -23.75 27.16
N TRP A 322 -24.02 -22.67 27.62
CA TRP A 322 -23.08 -22.73 28.73
C TRP A 322 -23.83 -22.56 30.03
N THR A 323 -23.42 -23.30 31.06
CA THR A 323 -23.97 -23.10 32.40
C THR A 323 -23.40 -21.83 33.04
N VAL A 324 -24.07 -21.27 34.05
CA VAL A 324 -23.52 -20.14 34.81
C VAL A 324 -22.18 -20.54 35.48
N SER A 325 -22.06 -21.78 35.93
CA SER A 325 -20.79 -22.31 36.46
C SER A 325 -19.69 -22.39 35.40
N ASP A 326 -20.04 -22.64 34.13
CA ASP A 326 -19.10 -22.65 33.01
C ASP A 326 -18.50 -21.28 32.70
N LEU A 327 -19.22 -20.18 32.97
CA LEU A 327 -18.67 -18.83 32.85
C LEU A 327 -17.52 -18.57 33.83
N SER A 328 -17.46 -19.34 34.93
CA SER A 328 -16.33 -19.29 35.86
C SER A 328 -15.15 -20.16 35.40
N ASN A 329 -15.33 -21.00 34.39
CA ASN A 329 -14.31 -21.90 33.88
C ASN A 329 -13.44 -21.20 32.83
N SER A 330 -12.27 -20.71 33.26
CA SER A 330 -11.32 -20.05 32.36
C SER A 330 -10.93 -20.91 31.16
N ALA A 331 -10.81 -22.24 31.33
CA ALA A 331 -10.42 -23.14 30.24
C ALA A 331 -11.48 -23.27 29.14
N ARG A 332 -12.75 -23.01 29.46
CA ARG A 332 -13.83 -23.02 28.47
C ARG A 332 -13.89 -21.69 27.71
N ILE A 333 -13.74 -20.56 28.42
CA ILE A 333 -13.58 -19.23 27.82
C ILE A 333 -12.37 -19.20 26.87
N ASP A 334 -11.25 -19.74 27.34
CA ASP A 334 -9.99 -19.79 26.60
C ASP A 334 -10.10 -20.54 25.25
N ARG A 335 -11.08 -21.44 25.09
CA ARG A 335 -11.33 -22.22 23.86
C ARG A 335 -12.39 -21.61 22.93
N VAL A 336 -12.92 -20.42 23.24
CA VAL A 336 -13.85 -19.74 22.32
C VAL A 336 -13.05 -19.10 21.20
N LYS A 337 -13.53 -19.23 19.96
CA LYS A 337 -12.92 -18.58 18.80
C LYS A 337 -13.33 -17.11 18.69
N ILE A 338 -12.46 -16.26 18.17
CA ILE A 338 -12.76 -14.83 17.98
C ILE A 338 -13.92 -14.63 16.99
N SER A 339 -14.00 -15.42 15.93
CA SER A 339 -15.13 -15.42 14.97
C SER A 339 -16.49 -15.75 15.59
N GLN A 340 -16.50 -16.39 16.77
CA GLN A 340 -17.73 -16.67 17.50
C GLN A 340 -18.15 -15.47 18.37
N LEU A 341 -17.19 -14.63 18.77
CA LEU A 341 -17.43 -13.45 19.61
C LEU A 341 -17.76 -12.20 18.81
N LEU A 342 -17.07 -12.03 17.69
CA LEU A 342 -17.13 -10.86 16.83
C LEU A 342 -17.53 -11.31 15.43
N GLU A 343 -18.42 -10.55 14.80
CA GLU A 343 -18.73 -10.75 13.39
C GLU A 343 -17.49 -10.39 12.56
N VAL A 344 -16.87 -11.41 11.95
CA VAL A 344 -15.73 -11.24 11.05
C VAL A 344 -16.20 -11.53 9.63
N ASN A 345 -16.06 -10.54 8.75
CA ASN A 345 -16.43 -10.64 7.34
C ASN A 345 -15.34 -10.03 6.44
N GLU A 346 -15.57 -10.02 5.13
CA GLU A 346 -14.60 -9.50 4.15
C GLU A 346 -14.28 -8.00 4.34
N SER A 347 -15.14 -7.25 5.05
CA SER A 347 -14.93 -5.84 5.37
C SER A 347 -14.16 -5.62 6.68
N SER A 348 -13.93 -6.68 7.48
CA SER A 348 -13.12 -6.60 8.69
C SER A 348 -11.64 -6.36 8.36
N SER A 349 -10.86 -5.82 9.29
CA SER A 349 -9.41 -5.65 9.10
C SER A 349 -8.71 -7.00 8.88
N ALA A 350 -7.62 -6.99 8.09
CA ALA A 350 -6.86 -8.21 7.77
C ALA A 350 -6.46 -9.00 9.02
N ILE A 351 -6.02 -8.30 10.07
CA ILE A 351 -5.66 -8.92 11.35
C ILE A 351 -6.84 -9.66 12.00
N LEU A 352 -8.07 -9.12 11.94
CA LEU A 352 -9.25 -9.78 12.48
C LEU A 352 -9.66 -11.00 11.66
N GLN A 353 -9.46 -10.96 10.33
CA GLN A 353 -9.72 -12.11 9.46
C GLN A 353 -8.75 -13.27 9.77
N VAL A 354 -7.46 -12.97 9.96
CA VAL A 354 -6.45 -13.99 10.31
C VAL A 354 -6.66 -14.54 11.72
N MET A 355 -7.03 -13.67 12.66
CA MET A 355 -7.29 -14.06 14.04
C MET A 355 -8.70 -14.65 14.24
N ALA A 356 -9.56 -14.70 13.22
CA ALA A 356 -10.93 -15.19 13.32
C ALA A 356 -11.02 -16.63 13.88
N ASP A 357 -10.09 -17.49 13.47
CA ASP A 357 -10.02 -18.88 13.91
C ASP A 357 -9.22 -19.08 15.20
N TRP A 358 -8.64 -18.02 15.75
CA TRP A 358 -7.88 -18.08 16.99
C TRP A 358 -8.80 -18.21 18.19
N HIS A 359 -8.37 -18.97 19.17
CA HIS A 359 -9.02 -19.04 20.46
C HIS A 359 -8.62 -17.86 21.35
N ILE A 360 -9.40 -17.53 22.37
CA ILE A 360 -9.02 -16.47 23.33
C ILE A 360 -7.68 -16.78 24.01
N SER A 361 -7.35 -18.05 24.28
CA SER A 361 -6.04 -18.41 24.83
C SER A 361 -4.88 -18.08 23.92
N ASP A 362 -5.11 -18.12 22.61
CA ASP A 362 -4.09 -17.85 21.61
C ASP A 362 -3.66 -16.38 21.60
N LEU A 363 -4.53 -15.47 22.03
CA LEU A 363 -4.20 -14.04 22.24
C LEU A 363 -3.19 -13.82 23.36
N LYS A 364 -3.06 -14.79 24.27
CA LYS A 364 -2.08 -14.77 25.35
C LYS A 364 -0.77 -15.45 24.94
N ASP A 365 -0.76 -16.20 23.83
CA ASP A 365 0.42 -16.88 23.33
C ASP A 365 1.23 -15.94 22.44
N GLN A 366 2.28 -15.36 23.03
CA GLN A 366 3.20 -14.48 22.33
C GLN A 366 3.77 -15.15 21.07
N LYS A 367 4.02 -16.46 21.08
CA LYS A 367 4.58 -17.15 19.91
C LYS A 367 3.62 -17.15 18.72
N LYS A 368 2.32 -17.15 18.97
CA LYS A 368 1.31 -17.10 17.92
C LYS A 368 1.21 -15.70 17.33
N ILE A 369 1.25 -14.68 18.19
CA ILE A 369 1.33 -13.26 17.76
C ILE A 369 2.60 -13.02 16.95
N ASP A 370 3.74 -13.50 17.43
CA ASP A 370 5.06 -13.39 16.79
C ASP A 370 5.11 -14.08 15.43
N SER A 371 4.29 -15.13 15.23
CA SER A 371 4.20 -15.86 13.97
C SER A 371 3.38 -15.17 12.88
N LEU A 372 2.66 -14.09 13.20
CA LEU A 372 1.92 -13.31 12.22
C LEU A 372 2.87 -12.66 11.22
N LEU A 373 2.47 -12.66 9.95
CA LEU A 373 3.19 -11.95 8.90
C LEU A 373 2.74 -10.48 8.86
N LEU A 374 3.59 -9.57 8.39
CA LEU A 374 3.20 -8.17 8.22
C LEU A 374 2.00 -8.02 7.26
N GLY A 375 1.95 -8.86 6.22
CA GLY A 375 0.82 -8.93 5.28
C GLY A 375 -0.50 -9.41 5.89
N ASP A 376 -0.44 -10.12 7.03
CA ASP A 376 -1.62 -10.52 7.78
C ASP A 376 -2.21 -9.35 8.59
N ILE A 377 -1.36 -8.38 8.95
CA ILE A 377 -1.73 -7.24 9.81
C ILE A 377 -2.19 -6.04 8.97
N VAL A 378 -1.50 -5.78 7.87
CA VAL A 378 -1.71 -4.61 7.00
C VAL A 378 -2.07 -5.07 5.60
N THR A 379 -3.10 -4.48 5.01
CA THR A 379 -3.48 -4.76 3.62
C THR A 379 -2.45 -4.19 2.65
N ILE A 380 -1.68 -5.07 1.99
CA ILE A 380 -0.68 -4.70 0.99
C ILE A 380 -1.27 -4.96 -0.40
N LYS A 381 -1.27 -3.92 -1.23
CA LYS A 381 -1.81 -3.93 -2.60
C LYS A 381 -0.70 -3.80 -3.63
N SER A 382 -1.04 -3.98 -4.91
CA SER A 382 -0.10 -3.81 -6.03
C SER A 382 0.47 -2.40 -6.14
N ASP A 383 -0.23 -1.38 -5.64
CA ASP A 383 0.20 0.03 -5.59
C ASP A 383 0.95 0.41 -4.29
N SER A 384 1.14 -0.53 -3.36
CA SER A 384 1.85 -0.26 -2.11
C SER A 384 3.36 -0.04 -2.33
N PRO A 385 4.03 0.69 -1.42
CA PRO A 385 5.48 0.91 -1.48
C PRO A 385 6.29 -0.39 -1.55
N ALA A 386 7.43 -0.37 -2.23
CA ALA A 386 8.31 -1.54 -2.40
C ALA A 386 8.72 -2.17 -1.06
N ILE A 387 9.04 -1.34 -0.07
CA ILE A 387 9.36 -1.77 1.31
C ILE A 387 8.24 -2.65 1.89
N MET A 388 6.98 -2.23 1.75
CA MET A 388 5.85 -3.00 2.29
C MET A 388 5.69 -4.34 1.57
N LYS A 389 5.92 -4.38 0.25
CA LYS A 389 5.86 -5.63 -0.52
C LYS A 389 6.99 -6.59 -0.12
N SER A 390 8.20 -6.07 0.09
CA SER A 390 9.35 -6.87 0.51
C SER A 390 9.16 -7.46 1.91
N LEU A 391 8.60 -6.67 2.83
CA LEU A 391 8.35 -7.09 4.21
C LEU A 391 7.03 -7.86 4.40
N ALA A 392 6.22 -8.03 3.34
CA ALA A 392 4.88 -8.63 3.43
C ALA A 392 4.90 -10.04 4.06
N ASN A 393 5.90 -10.84 3.69
CA ASN A 393 6.07 -12.22 4.14
C ASN A 393 7.01 -12.35 5.35
N THR A 394 7.28 -11.25 6.05
CA THR A 394 8.14 -11.24 7.23
C THR A 394 7.31 -11.43 8.49
N ARG A 395 7.77 -12.34 9.36
CA ARG A 395 7.18 -12.55 10.69
C ARG A 395 7.44 -11.37 11.62
N LEU A 396 6.52 -11.12 12.54
CA LEU A 396 6.62 -9.97 13.45
C LEU A 396 7.86 -10.03 14.36
N ASP A 397 8.27 -11.23 14.79
CA ASP A 397 9.49 -11.44 15.59
C ASP A 397 10.80 -11.21 14.82
N GLN A 398 10.75 -11.33 13.50
CA GLN A 398 11.90 -11.17 12.60
C GLN A 398 11.91 -9.80 11.90
N LEU A 399 10.91 -8.96 12.13
CA LEU A 399 10.76 -7.69 11.43
C LEU A 399 11.97 -6.76 11.63
N GLY A 400 12.52 -6.71 12.85
CA GLY A 400 13.72 -5.91 13.14
C GLY A 400 14.93 -6.35 12.29
N GLN A 401 15.21 -7.66 12.27
CA GLN A 401 16.29 -8.22 11.46
C GLN A 401 16.05 -8.01 9.96
N ALA A 402 14.82 -8.24 9.48
CA ALA A 402 14.48 -8.06 8.09
C ALA A 402 14.64 -6.60 7.63
N VAL A 403 14.32 -5.63 8.49
CA VAL A 403 14.54 -4.21 8.23
C VAL A 403 16.03 -3.88 8.12
N ASP A 404 16.87 -4.46 8.97
CA ASP A 404 18.33 -4.26 8.93
C ASP A 404 18.97 -4.92 7.69
N GLU A 405 18.36 -5.97 7.15
CA GLU A 405 18.79 -6.71 5.96
C GLU A 405 18.16 -6.22 4.65
N LEU A 406 17.27 -5.21 4.69
CA LEU A 406 16.65 -4.64 3.49
C LEU A 406 17.71 -4.10 2.53
N ARG A 407 17.61 -4.54 1.27
CA ARG A 407 18.50 -4.08 0.20
C ARG A 407 17.96 -2.79 -0.42
N LEU A 408 18.83 -2.04 -1.08
CA LEU A 408 18.43 -0.81 -1.77
C LEU A 408 17.34 -1.07 -2.82
N THR A 409 17.41 -2.21 -3.53
CA THR A 409 16.37 -2.67 -4.46
C THR A 409 15.02 -2.90 -3.80
N ASP A 410 15.01 -3.41 -2.56
CA ASP A 410 13.79 -3.67 -1.80
C ASP A 410 13.15 -2.36 -1.28
N ILE A 411 13.98 -1.32 -1.08
CA ILE A 411 13.56 -0.02 -0.58
C ILE A 411 13.02 0.88 -1.70
N LEU A 412 13.79 1.02 -2.78
CA LEU A 412 13.52 1.96 -3.87
C LEU A 412 12.74 1.32 -5.04
N GLY A 413 12.76 -0.01 -5.13
CA GLY A 413 12.19 -0.76 -6.24
C GLY A 413 13.19 -1.00 -7.37
N GLU A 414 13.00 -2.11 -8.08
CA GLU A 414 13.89 -2.60 -9.13
C GLU A 414 14.16 -1.56 -10.22
N HIS A 415 13.13 -0.86 -10.70
CA HIS A 415 13.26 0.11 -11.79
C HIS A 415 14.08 1.34 -11.37
N ALA A 416 13.84 1.86 -10.15
CA ALA A 416 14.59 3.01 -9.65
C ALA A 416 16.08 2.70 -9.47
N VAL A 417 16.42 1.44 -9.20
CA VAL A 417 17.79 0.97 -9.06
C VAL A 417 18.43 0.64 -10.41
N SER A 418 17.72 -0.05 -11.30
CA SER A 418 18.24 -0.47 -12.62
C SER A 418 18.50 0.70 -13.57
N ASP A 419 17.67 1.74 -13.49
CA ASP A 419 17.73 2.88 -14.43
C ASP A 419 18.89 3.84 -14.11
N SER A 420 19.50 3.73 -12.92
CA SER A 420 20.61 4.57 -12.49
C SER A 420 21.94 3.85 -12.64
N LYS A 421 22.89 4.48 -13.34
CA LYS A 421 24.27 4.00 -13.45
C LYS A 421 24.92 3.75 -12.09
N LEU A 422 24.60 4.53 -11.06
CA LEU A 422 25.20 4.40 -9.73
C LEU A 422 24.43 3.41 -8.83
N LEU A 423 23.10 3.49 -8.81
CA LEU A 423 22.30 2.67 -7.90
C LEU A 423 22.31 1.20 -8.31
N ARG A 424 22.45 0.88 -9.60
CA ARG A 424 22.52 -0.50 -10.10
C ARG A 424 23.64 -1.31 -9.42
N HIS A 425 24.80 -0.69 -9.17
CA HIS A 425 25.93 -1.33 -8.50
C HIS A 425 25.78 -1.38 -6.97
N LEU A 426 24.82 -0.65 -6.41
CA LEU A 426 24.47 -0.63 -4.98
C LEU A 426 23.16 -1.35 -4.68
N GLY A 427 22.52 -1.98 -5.66
CA GLY A 427 21.20 -2.59 -5.52
C GLY A 427 21.16 -3.69 -4.44
N SER A 428 22.24 -4.44 -4.31
CA SER A 428 22.40 -5.49 -3.28
C SER A 428 22.85 -4.97 -1.92
N SER A 429 23.21 -3.70 -1.81
CA SER A 429 23.69 -3.10 -0.56
C SER A 429 22.54 -2.90 0.42
N THR A 430 22.81 -3.17 1.70
CA THR A 430 21.90 -2.84 2.80
C THR A 430 22.25 -1.47 3.38
N LEU A 431 21.41 -0.89 4.24
CA LEU A 431 21.74 0.37 4.92
C LEU A 431 23.06 0.30 5.70
N SER A 432 23.44 -0.87 6.22
CA SER A 432 24.66 -1.06 7.01
C SER A 432 25.90 -1.24 6.16
N THR A 433 25.78 -1.81 4.95
CA THR A 433 26.91 -1.99 4.03
C THR A 433 27.05 -0.84 3.04
N LEU A 434 26.02 -0.02 2.84
CA LEU A 434 25.96 1.02 1.82
C LEU A 434 27.17 1.95 1.84
N SER A 435 27.61 2.42 3.01
CA SER A 435 28.78 3.32 3.08
C SER A 435 30.03 2.66 2.51
N ARG A 436 30.32 1.43 2.95
CA ARG A 436 31.49 0.67 2.49
C ARG A 436 31.37 0.30 1.02
N ASP A 437 30.17 -0.05 0.56
CA ASP A 437 29.94 -0.45 -0.83
C ASP A 437 30.04 0.77 -1.77
N VAL A 438 29.61 1.97 -1.32
CA VAL A 438 29.83 3.25 -2.01
C VAL A 438 31.32 3.58 -2.08
N ASP A 439 32.06 3.41 -0.99
CA ASP A 439 33.52 3.65 -0.97
C ASP A 439 34.27 2.68 -1.89
N ALA A 440 33.74 1.48 -2.11
CA ALA A 440 34.30 0.46 -3.00
C ALA A 440 33.91 0.63 -4.48
N LEU A 441 33.04 1.58 -4.84
CA LEU A 441 32.66 1.81 -6.22
C LEU A 441 33.86 2.30 -7.03
N THR A 442 34.16 1.59 -8.11
CA THR A 442 35.29 1.94 -8.99
C THR A 442 34.84 2.78 -10.19
N VAL A 443 35.78 3.49 -10.78
CA VAL A 443 35.54 4.28 -12.01
C VAL A 443 35.11 3.37 -13.16
N GLY A 444 35.74 2.19 -13.29
CA GLY A 444 35.40 1.18 -14.29
C GLY A 444 33.98 0.62 -14.14
N GLN A 445 33.47 0.51 -12.91
CA GLN A 445 32.08 0.06 -12.68
C GLN A 445 31.04 1.08 -13.14
N ILE A 446 31.27 2.38 -12.92
CA ILE A 446 30.29 3.43 -13.25
C ILE A 446 30.39 3.89 -14.71
N TYR A 447 31.61 4.01 -15.22
CA TYR A 447 31.89 4.58 -16.55
C TYR A 447 32.46 3.57 -17.53
N GLY A 448 32.48 2.27 -17.20
CA GLY A 448 33.02 1.24 -18.09
C GLY A 448 32.35 1.19 -19.46
N ASP A 449 31.06 1.54 -19.53
CA ASP A 449 30.32 1.68 -20.79
C ASP A 449 30.89 2.77 -21.70
N GLU A 450 31.39 3.86 -21.12
CA GLU A 450 32.03 4.97 -21.84
C GLU A 450 33.52 4.68 -22.10
N ILE A 451 34.22 4.18 -21.08
CA ILE A 451 35.67 3.94 -21.08
C ILE A 451 36.07 2.90 -22.11
N TYR A 452 35.28 1.83 -22.29
CA TYR A 452 35.63 0.69 -23.14
C TYR A 452 34.68 0.54 -24.35
N SER A 453 33.93 1.59 -24.67
CA SER A 453 32.97 1.65 -25.79
C SER A 453 33.55 1.25 -27.16
N TYR A 454 34.87 1.31 -27.32
CA TYR A 454 35.59 1.04 -28.57
C TYR A 454 36.18 -0.38 -28.69
N LEU A 455 36.06 -1.21 -27.64
CA LEU A 455 36.76 -2.50 -27.51
C LEU A 455 35.80 -3.66 -27.87
N ASP A 456 36.00 -4.27 -29.04
CA ASP A 456 35.27 -5.47 -29.51
C ASP A 456 36.19 -6.69 -29.37
N LEU A 457 35.86 -7.62 -28.46
CA LEU A 457 36.72 -8.75 -28.08
C LEU A 457 36.34 -10.09 -28.72
N GLY A 458 35.43 -10.09 -29.69
CA GLY A 458 35.10 -11.31 -30.42
C GLY A 458 36.27 -11.74 -31.32
N THR A 459 36.92 -12.85 -31.01
CA THR A 459 37.85 -13.53 -31.95
C THR A 459 37.09 -14.30 -33.06
N ASP A 460 35.76 -14.23 -33.04
CA ASP A 460 34.83 -15.08 -33.78
C ASP A 460 33.58 -14.33 -34.33
N GLY A 461 33.56 -12.99 -34.28
CA GLY A 461 32.52 -12.18 -34.96
C GLY A 461 31.11 -12.31 -34.36
N THR A 462 30.99 -12.65 -33.08
CA THR A 462 29.70 -12.91 -32.40
C THR A 462 29.08 -11.68 -31.72
N GLY A 463 29.73 -10.50 -31.77
CA GLY A 463 29.15 -9.23 -31.32
C GLY A 463 28.96 -9.07 -29.81
N ARG A 464 29.72 -9.77 -28.97
CA ARG A 464 29.72 -9.55 -27.51
C ARG A 464 30.57 -8.33 -27.17
N THR A 465 29.93 -7.32 -26.58
CA THR A 465 30.56 -6.02 -26.26
C THR A 465 31.36 -6.11 -24.95
N TYR A 466 32.31 -5.21 -24.70
CA TYR A 466 32.99 -5.12 -23.40
C TYR A 466 32.01 -4.91 -22.22
N ALA A 467 30.81 -4.37 -22.49
CA ALA A 467 29.73 -4.31 -21.52
C ALA A 467 29.29 -5.71 -21.03
N ASP A 468 29.34 -6.74 -21.89
CA ASP A 468 29.08 -8.15 -21.51
C ASP A 468 30.24 -8.76 -20.69
N TYR A 469 31.46 -8.25 -20.85
CA TYR A 469 32.64 -8.67 -20.09
C TYR A 469 32.69 -8.07 -18.69
N ILE A 470 32.38 -6.77 -18.51
CA ILE A 470 32.26 -6.12 -17.18
C ILE A 470 31.08 -6.70 -16.39
N LEU A 471 29.96 -7.02 -17.05
CA LEU A 471 28.80 -7.68 -16.42
C LEU A 471 29.16 -9.00 -15.72
N ASN A 472 30.27 -9.65 -16.10
CA ASN A 472 30.70 -10.96 -15.63
C ASN A 472 32.15 -10.98 -15.07
N TYR A 473 32.79 -9.83 -14.84
CA TYR A 473 34.17 -9.74 -14.31
C TYR A 473 34.19 -9.96 -12.79
N ASP A 474 34.86 -11.03 -12.34
CA ASP A 474 35.08 -11.34 -10.92
C ASP A 474 36.59 -11.34 -10.61
N PRO A 475 37.11 -10.31 -9.89
CA PRO A 475 38.53 -10.19 -9.57
C PRO A 475 39.02 -11.21 -8.52
N THR A 476 38.15 -12.08 -8.00
CA THR A 476 38.51 -13.10 -7.01
C THR A 476 38.93 -14.45 -7.61
N ILE A 477 38.85 -14.61 -8.94
CA ILE A 477 39.16 -15.85 -9.67
C ILE A 477 40.61 -15.82 -10.19
N ASP A 478 41.37 -16.89 -9.98
CA ASP A 478 42.76 -17.03 -10.45
C ASP A 478 42.82 -17.12 -12.00
N PRO A 479 43.56 -16.21 -12.67
CA PRO A 479 43.61 -16.10 -14.12
C PRO A 479 44.29 -17.28 -14.85
N ASN A 480 44.82 -18.25 -14.11
CA ASN A 480 45.44 -19.46 -14.66
C ASN A 480 44.55 -20.72 -14.56
N THR A 481 43.29 -20.58 -14.12
CA THR A 481 42.34 -21.69 -14.02
C THR A 481 41.48 -21.85 -15.28
N SER A 482 41.04 -23.08 -15.57
CA SER A 482 40.19 -23.38 -16.75
C SER A 482 38.76 -22.82 -16.66
N GLU A 483 38.39 -22.23 -15.52
CA GLU A 483 37.12 -21.53 -15.29
C GLU A 483 37.23 -20.02 -15.63
N ALA A 484 38.42 -19.56 -16.03
CA ALA A 484 38.73 -18.15 -16.26
C ALA A 484 38.76 -17.78 -17.76
N GLU A 485 37.62 -17.88 -18.44
CA GLU A 485 37.52 -17.47 -19.86
C GLU A 485 37.76 -15.95 -20.05
N ASN A 486 37.70 -15.14 -18.98
CA ASN A 486 37.72 -13.66 -19.02
C ASN A 486 38.79 -12.99 -18.13
N ALA A 487 39.84 -13.69 -17.69
CA ALA A 487 40.75 -13.18 -16.65
C ALA A 487 42.12 -12.65 -17.13
N LYS A 488 42.38 -12.54 -18.43
CA LYS A 488 43.66 -12.03 -18.95
C LYS A 488 43.52 -10.67 -19.62
N ARG A 489 44.29 -9.70 -19.10
CA ARG A 489 44.45 -8.35 -19.67
C ARG A 489 45.16 -8.42 -21.03
N PRO A 490 44.83 -7.55 -22.00
CA PRO A 490 45.52 -7.47 -23.30
C PRO A 490 47.01 -7.15 -23.12
N GLU A 491 47.88 -7.78 -23.91
CA GLU A 491 49.32 -7.49 -23.94
C GLU A 491 49.62 -6.25 -24.78
N ALA A 492 50.61 -5.46 -24.35
CA ALA A 492 51.05 -4.23 -25.02
C ALA A 492 51.67 -4.53 -26.39
N PHE A 493 51.33 -3.71 -27.39
CA PHE A 493 51.85 -3.84 -28.76
C PHE A 493 52.97 -2.84 -29.05
N ASP A 494 54.18 -3.33 -29.34
CA ASP A 494 55.34 -2.52 -29.73
C ASP A 494 55.21 -1.99 -31.16
N LEU A 495 55.05 -0.66 -31.28
CA LEU A 495 54.88 0.07 -32.55
C LEU A 495 56.22 0.39 -33.25
N THR A 496 57.37 0.00 -32.70
CA THR A 496 58.68 0.34 -33.26
C THR A 496 58.89 -0.30 -34.63
N GLY A 497 58.93 0.54 -35.69
CA GLY A 497 59.11 0.10 -37.07
C GLY A 497 57.81 -0.29 -37.81
N TRP A 498 56.64 0.02 -37.23
CA TRP A 498 55.34 -0.17 -37.86
C TRP A 498 54.79 1.16 -38.43
N THR A 499 54.06 1.06 -39.54
CA THR A 499 53.31 2.13 -40.19
C THR A 499 51.85 2.01 -39.80
N LEU A 500 51.32 3.04 -39.14
CA LEU A 500 49.93 3.09 -38.68
C LEU A 500 48.99 3.42 -39.84
N ASN A 501 48.01 2.55 -40.08
CA ASN A 501 46.96 2.72 -41.06
C ASN A 501 45.60 2.75 -40.37
N THR A 502 44.68 3.51 -40.93
CA THR A 502 43.28 3.55 -40.51
C THR A 502 42.44 2.98 -41.64
N SER A 503 41.62 1.96 -41.35
CA SER A 503 40.62 1.43 -42.28
C SER A 503 39.23 1.66 -41.69
N LEU A 504 38.29 2.10 -42.51
CA LEU A 504 36.89 2.20 -42.09
C LEU A 504 36.23 0.82 -42.29
N ALA A 505 35.30 0.44 -41.42
CA ALA A 505 34.55 -0.80 -41.54
C ALA A 505 33.15 -0.69 -40.95
N LEU A 506 32.23 -1.54 -41.41
CA LEU A 506 30.91 -1.70 -40.81
C LEU A 506 30.98 -2.64 -39.59
N ALA A 507 29.89 -2.70 -38.80
CA ALA A 507 29.78 -3.54 -37.61
C ALA A 507 29.99 -5.05 -37.86
N ASP A 508 29.87 -5.50 -39.12
CA ASP A 508 30.11 -6.88 -39.54
C ASP A 508 31.56 -7.15 -40.03
N GLY A 509 32.43 -6.13 -39.97
CA GLY A 509 33.83 -6.20 -40.40
C GLY A 509 34.04 -5.90 -41.89
N THR A 510 33.01 -5.55 -42.65
CA THR A 510 33.13 -5.19 -44.08
C THR A 510 33.89 -3.88 -44.24
N GLN A 511 34.95 -3.88 -45.06
CA GLN A 511 35.77 -2.68 -45.30
C GLN A 511 34.95 -1.59 -46.01
N VAL A 512 34.99 -0.39 -45.45
CA VAL A 512 34.36 0.83 -45.96
C VAL A 512 35.44 1.76 -46.49
N LEU A 513 35.12 2.46 -47.56
CA LEU A 513 35.93 3.51 -48.17
C LEU A 513 35.24 4.86 -47.96
N SER A 514 36.01 5.94 -47.84
CA SER A 514 35.48 7.30 -47.92
C SER A 514 35.89 7.94 -49.23
N GLY A 515 35.00 8.72 -49.83
CA GLY A 515 35.23 9.36 -51.12
C GLY A 515 34.42 10.64 -51.25
N TRP A 516 34.89 11.52 -52.13
CA TRP A 516 34.19 12.76 -52.47
C TRP A 516 33.28 12.49 -53.67
N PHE A 517 31.99 12.70 -53.52
CA PHE A 517 31.01 12.44 -54.56
C PHE A 517 30.38 13.73 -55.05
N LEU A 518 30.22 13.83 -56.37
CA LEU A 518 29.41 14.87 -57.01
C LEU A 518 27.93 14.63 -56.73
N SER A 519 27.11 15.66 -56.93
CA SER A 519 25.64 15.58 -56.79
C SER A 519 24.99 14.51 -57.69
N ASP A 520 25.67 14.06 -58.75
CA ASP A 520 25.22 13.01 -59.66
C ASP A 520 25.66 11.58 -59.23
N GLY A 521 26.36 11.45 -58.10
CA GLY A 521 26.84 10.18 -57.55
C GLY A 521 28.20 9.72 -58.10
N THR A 522 28.89 10.53 -58.91
CA THR A 522 30.22 10.20 -59.44
C THR A 522 31.31 10.46 -58.41
N LEU A 523 32.26 9.53 -58.28
CA LEU A 523 33.44 9.69 -57.42
C LEU A 523 34.42 10.72 -58.03
N ALA A 524 34.77 11.73 -57.26
CA ALA A 524 35.77 12.74 -57.59
C ALA A 524 37.16 12.31 -57.06
N ASP A 525 38.22 12.62 -57.82
CA ASP A 525 39.59 12.42 -57.36
C ASP A 525 39.86 13.40 -56.20
N ALA A 526 40.27 12.85 -55.05
CA ALA A 526 40.56 13.62 -53.85
C ALA A 526 41.61 14.72 -54.07
N LYS A 527 42.51 14.57 -55.06
CA LYS A 527 43.53 15.58 -55.39
C LYS A 527 42.94 16.86 -55.99
N ASP A 528 41.76 16.76 -56.61
CA ASP A 528 41.11 17.88 -57.31
C ASP A 528 40.06 18.60 -56.43
N VAL A 529 39.86 18.11 -55.20
CA VAL A 529 38.93 18.70 -54.23
C VAL A 529 39.58 19.89 -53.56
N HIS A 530 38.89 21.03 -53.64
CA HIS A 530 39.27 22.28 -52.99
C HIS A 530 38.29 22.62 -51.88
N ARG A 531 38.81 23.15 -50.78
CA ARG A 531 38.03 23.63 -49.64
C ARG A 531 37.99 25.15 -49.65
N THR A 532 36.81 25.73 -49.56
CA THR A 532 36.65 27.17 -49.29
C THR A 532 35.81 27.39 -48.03
N LEU A 533 36.01 28.53 -47.41
CA LEU A 533 35.31 28.94 -46.19
C LEU A 533 34.52 30.20 -46.54
N GLU A 534 33.22 30.05 -46.75
CA GLU A 534 32.30 31.14 -47.11
C GLU A 534 31.20 31.20 -46.04
N ASP A 535 30.94 32.39 -45.48
CA ASP A 535 29.89 32.65 -44.47
C ASP A 535 29.87 31.67 -43.27
N ASN A 536 31.05 31.31 -42.74
CA ASN A 536 31.24 30.32 -41.65
C ASN A 536 30.82 28.87 -42.00
N PHE A 537 30.55 28.56 -43.26
CA PHE A 537 30.35 27.20 -43.73
C PHE A 537 31.52 26.74 -44.59
N ILE A 538 31.98 25.51 -44.34
CA ILE A 538 33.00 24.86 -45.14
C ILE A 538 32.29 24.23 -46.34
N SER A 539 32.63 24.65 -47.56
CA SER A 539 32.16 24.01 -48.79
C SER A 539 33.34 23.39 -49.55
N ASN A 540 33.16 22.14 -49.99
CA ASN A 540 34.14 21.40 -50.78
C ASN A 540 33.65 21.37 -52.23
N PHE A 541 34.55 21.64 -53.18
CA PHE A 541 34.20 21.70 -54.60
C PHE A 541 35.37 21.24 -55.47
N ILE A 542 35.07 20.77 -56.68
CA ILE A 542 36.05 20.55 -57.74
C ILE A 542 35.93 21.64 -58.80
N ARG A 543 37.00 21.89 -59.55
CA ARG A 543 37.00 22.78 -60.71
C ARG A 543 36.94 21.96 -61.98
N LYS A 544 35.93 22.22 -62.81
CA LYS A 544 35.73 21.51 -64.07
C LYS A 544 35.82 22.48 -65.23
N ASP A 545 36.71 22.20 -66.17
CA ASP A 545 36.84 22.96 -67.40
C ASP A 545 35.79 22.46 -68.41
N ILE A 546 34.84 23.33 -68.78
CA ILE A 546 33.76 23.06 -69.73
C ILE A 546 34.16 23.63 -71.09
N PRO A 547 34.42 22.80 -72.12
CA PRO A 547 34.82 23.30 -73.43
C PRO A 547 33.66 24.00 -74.15
N ILE A 548 33.97 25.12 -74.80
CA ILE A 548 33.04 25.87 -75.65
C ILE A 548 33.71 26.25 -76.97
N SER A 549 32.92 26.58 -77.99
CA SER A 549 33.43 26.96 -79.30
C SER A 549 32.77 28.24 -79.80
N ALA A 550 33.53 29.09 -80.49
CA ALA A 550 33.00 30.30 -81.11
C ALA A 550 32.11 29.93 -82.31
N SER A 551 30.93 30.55 -82.41
CA SER A 551 29.92 30.23 -83.43
C SER A 551 29.54 31.39 -84.34
N LYS A 552 29.80 32.64 -83.91
CA LYS A 552 29.55 33.85 -84.71
C LYS A 552 30.64 34.90 -84.48
N TYR A 553 30.94 35.65 -85.52
CA TYR A 553 31.96 36.69 -85.56
C TYR A 553 31.42 37.95 -86.24
N VAL A 554 31.93 39.11 -85.84
CA VAL A 554 31.71 40.40 -86.49
C VAL A 554 33.06 41.00 -86.88
N TRP A 555 33.11 41.65 -88.05
CA TRP A 555 34.31 42.32 -88.55
C TRP A 555 34.37 43.77 -88.07
N ASN A 556 35.55 44.20 -87.64
CA ASN A 556 35.84 45.58 -87.25
C ASN A 556 37.06 46.09 -88.03
N THR A 557 37.09 47.38 -88.33
CA THR A 557 38.30 48.09 -88.78
C THR A 557 39.03 48.66 -87.58
N VAL A 558 40.36 48.61 -87.62
CA VAL A 558 41.22 49.21 -86.59
C VAL A 558 41.47 50.68 -86.91
N ASP A 559 40.97 51.58 -86.07
CA ASP A 559 41.21 53.01 -86.20
C ASP A 559 42.42 53.45 -85.38
N TYR A 560 43.60 53.44 -86.01
CA TYR A 560 44.87 53.80 -85.36
C TYR A 560 44.94 55.28 -84.91
N ASP A 561 44.13 56.16 -85.49
CA ASP A 561 44.10 57.57 -85.10
C ASP A 561 43.31 57.79 -83.80
N ASN A 562 42.44 56.84 -83.44
CA ASN A 562 41.66 56.82 -82.20
C ASN A 562 42.09 55.68 -81.27
N ASP A 563 43.37 55.64 -80.92
CA ASP A 563 43.96 54.68 -79.97
C ASP A 563 43.70 53.21 -80.34
N ALA A 564 43.70 52.93 -81.66
CA ALA A 564 43.37 51.61 -82.23
C ALA A 564 41.95 51.11 -81.87
N ALA A 565 40.99 52.01 -81.67
CA ALA A 565 39.61 51.66 -81.41
C ALA A 565 39.03 50.80 -82.55
N LEU A 566 38.32 49.74 -82.17
CA LEU A 566 37.64 48.85 -83.11
C LEU A 566 36.31 49.48 -83.55
N VAL A 567 36.20 49.78 -84.83
CA VAL A 567 34.99 50.33 -85.44
C VAL A 567 34.27 49.23 -86.21
N PRO A 568 33.01 48.90 -85.90
CA PRO A 568 32.28 47.84 -86.58
C PRO A 568 32.10 48.14 -88.06
N VAL A 569 32.49 47.16 -88.87
CA VAL A 569 32.25 47.18 -90.31
C VAL A 569 30.79 46.83 -90.53
N ALA A 570 30.09 47.66 -91.32
CA ALA A 570 28.69 47.41 -91.63
C ALA A 570 28.51 46.04 -92.33
N ASP A 571 27.39 45.39 -92.03
CA ASP A 571 27.05 44.11 -92.64
C ASP A 571 27.08 44.19 -94.17
N ASN A 572 27.68 43.19 -94.81
CA ASN A 572 27.90 43.05 -96.26
C ASN A 572 29.02 43.89 -96.89
N VAL A 573 29.78 44.68 -96.12
CA VAL A 573 30.98 45.35 -96.65
C VAL A 573 32.12 44.34 -96.86
N ILE A 574 32.17 43.28 -96.06
CA ILE A 574 33.03 42.12 -96.29
C ILE A 574 32.14 40.97 -96.73
N SER A 575 32.32 40.49 -97.96
CA SER A 575 31.46 39.47 -98.56
C SER A 575 32.21 38.61 -99.56
N THR A 576 31.74 37.38 -99.77
CA THR A 576 32.16 36.52 -100.89
C THR A 576 31.42 36.85 -102.18
N ASP A 577 30.29 37.57 -102.10
CA ASP A 577 29.54 38.06 -103.26
C ASP A 577 30.14 39.38 -103.77
N THR A 578 30.76 39.33 -104.94
CA THR A 578 31.38 40.49 -105.61
C THR A 578 30.56 41.01 -106.80
N THR A 579 29.30 40.58 -106.93
CA THR A 579 28.46 40.93 -108.07
C THR A 579 28.33 42.46 -108.20
N GLY A 580 28.78 43.01 -109.33
CA GLY A 580 28.75 44.45 -109.61
C GLY A 580 30.02 45.22 -109.24
N PHE A 581 31.00 44.57 -108.61
CA PHE A 581 32.29 45.16 -108.26
C PHE A 581 33.40 44.70 -109.21
N THR A 582 34.34 45.58 -109.54
CA THR A 582 35.55 45.20 -110.27
C THR A 582 36.57 44.66 -109.28
N ILE A 583 37.14 43.46 -109.51
CA ILE A 583 38.13 42.88 -108.59
C ILE A 583 39.51 43.52 -108.82
N GLU A 584 40.12 44.06 -107.77
CA GLU A 584 41.49 44.58 -107.82
C GLU A 584 42.51 43.43 -107.66
N THR A 585 43.46 43.32 -108.59
CA THR A 585 44.43 42.21 -108.62
C THR A 585 45.74 42.49 -107.88
N ASN A 586 45.86 43.63 -107.19
CA ASN A 586 47.12 44.13 -106.61
C ASN A 586 47.36 43.78 -105.12
N GLY A 587 46.73 42.71 -104.62
CA GLY A 587 46.97 42.20 -103.26
C GLY A 587 48.28 41.44 -103.13
N THR A 588 49.44 42.10 -103.18
CA THR A 588 50.73 41.45 -102.90
C THR A 588 51.13 41.64 -101.44
N GLY A 589 51.31 40.55 -100.69
CA GLY A 589 51.87 40.58 -99.34
C GLY A 589 51.15 39.77 -98.26
N GLY A 590 50.28 38.81 -98.63
CA GLY A 590 49.60 37.93 -97.67
C GLY A 590 48.85 36.79 -98.36
N THR A 591 48.12 35.98 -97.59
CA THR A 591 47.26 34.88 -98.08
C THR A 591 45.80 35.36 -98.14
N PRO A 592 45.04 35.09 -99.22
CA PRO A 592 43.61 35.45 -99.27
C PRO A 592 42.81 34.75 -98.18
N VAL A 593 41.96 35.50 -97.48
CA VAL A 593 41.06 34.96 -96.46
C VAL A 593 39.85 34.36 -97.16
N THR A 594 39.41 33.17 -96.74
CA THR A 594 38.21 32.50 -97.25
C THR A 594 37.15 32.35 -96.18
N ASP A 595 35.89 32.19 -96.59
CA ASP A 595 34.81 31.73 -95.71
C ASP A 595 34.95 30.24 -95.38
N ASP A 596 34.03 29.73 -94.55
CA ASP A 596 34.02 28.33 -94.10
C ASP A 596 33.80 27.30 -95.23
N ASN A 597 33.38 27.76 -96.43
CA ASN A 597 33.24 26.94 -97.64
C ASN A 597 34.44 27.07 -98.60
N GLY A 598 35.48 27.81 -98.21
CA GLY A 598 36.68 28.04 -99.00
C GLY A 598 36.57 29.14 -100.06
N MET A 599 35.51 29.97 -100.02
CA MET A 599 35.31 31.07 -100.96
C MET A 599 36.03 32.35 -100.50
N PRO A 600 36.81 33.04 -101.36
CA PRO A 600 37.57 34.22 -100.95
C PRO A 600 36.68 35.39 -100.54
N LEU A 601 37.04 36.04 -99.44
CA LEU A 601 36.38 37.23 -98.91
C LEU A 601 36.94 38.51 -99.53
N TYR A 602 36.06 39.44 -99.87
CA TYR A 602 36.41 40.74 -100.44
C TYR A 602 35.84 41.87 -99.59
N TYR A 603 36.65 42.91 -99.41
CA TYR A 603 36.23 44.20 -98.89
C TYR A 603 35.70 45.05 -100.04
N LEU A 604 34.40 45.27 -100.03
CA LEU A 604 33.64 45.97 -101.06
C LEU A 604 33.59 47.45 -100.74
N THR A 605 34.14 48.28 -101.62
CA THR A 605 34.13 49.73 -101.43
C THR A 605 34.13 50.47 -102.76
N GLU A 606 34.00 51.80 -102.71
CA GLU A 606 34.03 52.67 -103.88
C GLU A 606 35.37 53.41 -103.93
N ARG A 607 36.04 53.40 -105.10
CA ARG A 607 37.27 54.16 -105.35
C ARG A 607 37.04 55.23 -106.39
N THR A 608 37.59 56.41 -106.14
CA THR A 608 37.67 57.50 -107.12
C THR A 608 38.97 57.42 -107.95
N LEU A 609 38.89 57.49 -109.28
CA LEU A 609 40.02 57.44 -110.21
C LEU A 609 40.46 58.84 -110.68
N PRO A 610 41.77 59.11 -110.84
CA PRO A 610 42.27 60.36 -111.43
C PRO A 610 42.09 60.37 -112.95
N SER A 611 41.54 61.45 -113.50
CA SER A 611 41.48 61.68 -114.96
C SER A 611 42.62 62.60 -115.37
N GLN A 612 43.42 62.23 -116.38
CA GLN A 612 44.55 63.05 -116.84
C GLN A 612 44.12 64.39 -117.48
N ASP A 613 42.82 64.61 -117.73
CA ASP A 613 42.30 65.87 -118.29
C ASP A 613 40.84 66.22 -117.81
N GLY A 614 40.37 65.81 -116.61
CA GLY A 614 38.98 66.15 -116.15
C GLY A 614 38.56 65.68 -114.73
N GLU A 615 37.25 65.81 -114.41
CA GLU A 615 36.63 65.47 -113.10
C GLU A 615 36.80 63.98 -112.70
N PRO A 616 36.93 63.65 -111.40
CA PRO A 616 37.18 62.28 -110.94
C PRO A 616 35.98 61.34 -111.17
N VAL A 617 36.23 60.07 -111.51
CA VAL A 617 35.18 59.04 -111.72
C VAL A 617 35.21 58.00 -110.60
N ALA A 618 34.06 57.75 -109.96
CA ALA A 618 33.90 56.72 -108.93
C ALA A 618 33.67 55.32 -109.55
N GLN A 619 34.32 54.30 -109.00
CA GLN A 619 34.29 52.92 -109.44
C GLN A 619 34.07 51.99 -108.24
N GLN A 620 33.08 51.12 -108.32
CA GLN A 620 32.86 50.05 -107.33
C GLN A 620 33.93 48.98 -107.49
N ILE A 621 34.70 48.74 -106.43
CA ILE A 621 35.87 47.88 -106.45
C ILE A 621 35.87 46.92 -105.26
N ALA A 622 36.22 45.67 -105.54
CA ALA A 622 36.36 44.62 -104.54
C ALA A 622 37.85 44.39 -104.30
N TYR A 623 38.30 44.72 -103.09
CA TYR A 623 39.67 44.43 -102.67
C TYR A 623 39.69 43.09 -101.94
N PRO A 624 40.62 42.17 -102.27
CA PRO A 624 40.73 40.92 -101.55
C PRO A 624 41.12 41.18 -100.09
N VAL A 625 40.42 40.52 -99.16
CA VAL A 625 40.84 40.51 -97.76
C VAL A 625 42.01 39.54 -97.65
N MET A 626 43.12 40.02 -97.12
CA MET A 626 44.37 39.28 -97.02
C MET A 626 44.73 39.09 -95.56
N MET A 627 45.50 38.05 -95.25
CA MET A 627 46.08 37.80 -93.94
C MET A 627 47.60 37.70 -94.05
N ASP A 628 48.31 38.41 -93.18
CA ASP A 628 49.75 38.28 -92.98
C ASP A 628 50.10 38.08 -91.49
N GLU A 629 51.38 38.12 -91.15
CA GLU A 629 51.88 38.00 -89.77
C GLU A 629 51.33 39.08 -88.83
N SER A 630 50.82 40.20 -89.36
CA SER A 630 50.24 41.31 -88.58
C SER A 630 48.71 41.26 -88.47
N GLY A 631 48.05 40.26 -89.07
CA GLY A 631 46.61 40.04 -88.97
C GLY A 631 45.88 40.16 -90.31
N TYR A 632 44.57 40.35 -90.24
CA TYR A 632 43.74 40.56 -91.43
C TYR A 632 43.86 42.00 -91.91
N PHE A 633 43.97 42.22 -93.21
CA PHE A 633 44.05 43.55 -93.77
C PHE A 633 43.50 43.61 -95.18
N VAL A 634 43.19 44.82 -95.60
CA VAL A 634 42.88 45.15 -96.99
C VAL A 634 43.74 46.33 -97.42
N ARG A 635 44.26 46.28 -98.66
CA ARG A 635 44.98 47.41 -99.26
C ARG A 635 44.09 48.12 -100.24
N THR A 636 43.56 49.26 -99.82
CA THR A 636 42.73 50.12 -100.64
C THR A 636 43.60 51.15 -101.36
N ARG A 637 43.15 51.60 -102.53
CA ARG A 637 43.79 52.71 -103.24
C ARG A 637 42.95 53.94 -103.05
N THR A 638 43.51 54.92 -102.37
CA THR A 638 42.86 56.19 -102.11
C THR A 638 43.54 57.24 -102.95
N LEU A 639 42.76 58.15 -103.54
CA LEU A 639 43.28 59.31 -104.23
C LEU A 639 42.98 60.52 -103.34
N GLU A 640 44.03 61.13 -102.78
CA GLU A 640 43.87 62.38 -102.06
C GLU A 640 43.50 63.52 -103.02
N GLU A 641 42.66 64.43 -102.54
CA GLU A 641 42.12 65.52 -103.35
C GLU A 641 43.26 66.41 -103.89
N GLY A 642 43.39 66.50 -105.21
CA GLY A 642 44.46 67.25 -105.89
C GLY A 642 45.77 66.47 -106.14
N ALA A 643 45.86 65.20 -105.74
CA ALA A 643 47.03 64.36 -106.02
C ALA A 643 46.98 63.76 -107.44
N GLN A 644 48.14 63.67 -108.11
CA GLN A 644 48.24 63.09 -109.46
C GLN A 644 48.34 61.54 -109.46
N PHE A 645 48.61 60.93 -108.31
CA PHE A 645 48.77 59.48 -108.16
C PHE A 645 48.00 58.99 -106.95
N SER A 646 47.34 57.84 -107.06
CA SER A 646 46.69 57.18 -105.92
C SER A 646 47.73 56.63 -104.96
N THR A 647 47.53 56.84 -103.67
CA THR A 647 48.31 56.18 -102.61
C THR A 647 47.63 54.85 -102.25
N VAL A 648 48.43 53.86 -101.85
CA VAL A 648 47.92 52.59 -101.33
C VAL A 648 47.91 52.70 -99.81
N SER A 649 46.73 52.58 -99.20
CA SER A 649 46.57 52.55 -97.75
C SER A 649 46.27 51.13 -97.29
N ARG A 650 46.82 50.73 -96.14
CA ARG A 650 46.51 49.47 -95.46
C ARG A 650 45.45 49.77 -94.41
N ILE A 651 44.34 49.05 -94.48
CA ILE A 651 43.32 49.03 -93.44
C ILE A 651 43.41 47.67 -92.76
N ASP A 652 43.73 47.67 -91.48
CA ASP A 652 43.75 46.45 -90.67
C ASP A 652 42.34 46.13 -90.17
N LEU A 653 42.02 44.84 -90.21
CA LEU A 653 40.72 44.27 -89.88
C LEU A 653 40.86 43.28 -88.73
N GLU A 654 39.88 43.26 -87.85
CA GLU A 654 39.85 42.35 -86.71
C GLU A 654 38.49 41.64 -86.60
N ARG A 655 38.51 40.36 -86.21
CA ARG A 655 37.29 39.57 -85.96
C ARG A 655 37.02 39.52 -84.47
N THR A 656 35.87 40.02 -84.06
CA THR A 656 35.39 39.88 -82.67
C THR A 656 34.34 38.80 -82.59
N ILE A 657 34.46 37.89 -81.62
CA ILE A 657 33.50 36.80 -81.38
C ILE A 657 32.29 37.36 -80.64
N THR A 658 31.09 36.99 -81.09
CA THR A 658 29.82 37.48 -80.51
C THR A 658 28.91 36.39 -79.98
N ALA A 659 29.19 35.12 -80.26
CA ALA A 659 28.42 34.00 -79.71
C ALA A 659 29.26 32.72 -79.58
N TYR A 660 28.96 31.93 -78.54
CA TYR A 660 29.61 30.66 -78.25
C TYR A 660 28.58 29.51 -78.16
N VAL A 661 29.03 28.28 -78.37
CA VAL A 661 28.23 27.05 -78.23
C VAL A 661 28.96 26.03 -77.35
N TYR A 662 28.19 25.23 -76.61
CA TYR A 662 28.70 24.07 -75.87
C TYR A 662 28.96 22.88 -76.81
N ALA A 663 29.68 21.88 -76.32
CA ALA A 663 30.01 20.67 -77.08
C ALA A 663 28.78 19.87 -77.59
N ASP A 664 27.62 20.03 -76.95
CA ASP A 664 26.35 19.43 -77.38
C ASP A 664 25.61 20.26 -78.45
N GLY A 665 26.17 21.40 -78.86
CA GLY A 665 25.61 22.32 -79.86
C GLY A 665 24.64 23.35 -79.29
N SER A 666 24.36 23.34 -77.99
CA SER A 666 23.50 24.34 -77.36
C SER A 666 24.20 25.71 -77.24
N ALA A 667 23.43 26.80 -77.34
CA ALA A 667 23.97 28.15 -77.29
C ALA A 667 24.37 28.55 -75.85
N VAL A 668 25.54 29.16 -75.70
CA VAL A 668 25.99 29.74 -74.42
C VAL A 668 25.25 31.06 -74.20
N THR A 669 24.64 31.22 -73.02
CA THR A 669 24.00 32.49 -72.63
C THR A 669 25.06 33.44 -72.08
N LEU A 670 25.15 34.64 -72.66
CA LEU A 670 26.08 35.69 -72.23
C LEU A 670 25.36 36.78 -71.43
N ASP A 671 25.99 37.30 -70.38
CA ASP A 671 25.52 38.47 -69.64
C ASP A 671 25.89 39.79 -70.34
N GLU A 672 25.53 40.93 -69.73
CA GLU A 672 25.82 42.27 -70.27
C GLU A 672 27.33 42.58 -70.37
N ASP A 673 28.16 41.87 -69.61
CA ASP A 673 29.62 42.02 -69.58
C ASP A 673 30.34 40.97 -70.47
N GLY A 674 29.60 40.11 -71.16
CA GLY A 674 30.13 39.08 -72.05
C GLY A 674 30.60 37.79 -71.37
N ASN A 675 30.27 37.57 -70.09
CA ASN A 675 30.54 36.34 -69.36
C ASN A 675 29.46 35.28 -69.62
N ALA A 676 29.83 34.01 -69.54
CA ALA A 676 28.90 32.91 -69.75
C ALA A 676 28.13 32.56 -68.46
N VAL A 677 26.82 32.37 -68.57
CA VAL A 677 25.97 31.88 -67.48
C VAL A 677 25.83 30.36 -67.59
N TYR A 678 26.41 29.61 -66.65
CA TYR A 678 26.39 28.14 -66.61
C TYR A 678 25.93 27.63 -65.24
N LYS A 679 24.81 26.89 -65.19
CA LYS A 679 24.21 26.36 -63.95
C LYS A 679 24.14 27.40 -62.82
N ASP A 680 23.55 28.56 -63.11
CA ASP A 680 23.41 29.72 -62.21
C ASP A 680 24.73 30.39 -61.76
N GLN A 681 25.88 30.01 -62.34
CA GLN A 681 27.17 30.68 -62.14
C GLN A 681 27.48 31.61 -63.32
N VAL A 682 27.90 32.84 -63.02
CA VAL A 682 28.46 33.78 -64.00
C VAL A 682 29.97 33.54 -64.09
N LEU A 683 30.44 33.05 -65.24
CA LEU A 683 31.82 32.59 -65.43
C LEU A 683 32.49 33.33 -66.60
N PRO A 684 33.71 33.86 -66.41
CA PRO A 684 34.46 34.46 -67.51
C PRO A 684 34.87 33.39 -68.52
N ILE A 685 34.89 33.78 -69.80
CA ILE A 685 35.37 32.92 -70.88
C ILE A 685 36.90 32.92 -70.86
N LEU A 686 37.49 31.73 -70.68
CA LEU A 686 38.93 31.55 -70.63
C LEU A 686 39.42 30.96 -71.95
N THR A 687 40.62 31.37 -72.35
CA THR A 687 41.30 30.85 -73.53
C THR A 687 42.56 30.10 -73.13
N ARG A 688 42.85 29.00 -73.82
CA ARG A 688 44.16 28.34 -73.77
C ARG A 688 44.59 27.92 -75.17
N THR A 689 45.89 27.85 -75.40
CA THR A 689 46.46 27.25 -76.60
C THR A 689 46.50 25.74 -76.41
N ASP A 690 45.95 24.98 -77.35
CA ASP A 690 45.99 23.52 -77.32
C ASP A 690 47.28 22.95 -77.96
N GLU A 691 47.38 21.62 -78.05
CA GLU A 691 48.54 20.91 -78.62
C GLU A 691 48.76 21.19 -80.12
N ASN A 692 47.75 21.72 -80.82
CA ASN A 692 47.81 22.09 -82.23
C ASN A 692 48.10 23.58 -82.44
N GLU A 693 48.48 24.31 -81.38
CA GLU A 693 48.65 25.77 -81.35
C GLU A 693 47.36 26.56 -81.63
N GLU A 694 46.19 25.92 -81.52
CA GLU A 694 44.90 26.58 -81.73
C GLU A 694 44.36 27.17 -80.42
N THR A 695 43.64 28.29 -80.53
CA THR A 695 42.99 28.91 -79.37
C THR A 695 41.68 28.18 -79.06
N VAL A 696 41.63 27.54 -77.90
CA VAL A 696 40.44 26.85 -77.39
C VAL A 696 39.81 27.65 -76.26
N TYR A 697 38.49 27.75 -76.31
CA TYR A 697 37.67 28.47 -75.33
C TYR A 697 37.07 27.49 -74.32
N TYR A 698 37.08 27.84 -73.05
CA TYR A 698 36.48 27.02 -72.00
C TYR A 698 35.97 27.88 -70.83
N LEU A 699 35.05 27.32 -70.06
CA LEU A 699 34.57 27.88 -68.80
C LEU A 699 35.13 27.07 -67.65
N ARG A 700 35.48 27.70 -66.52
CA ARG A 700 35.90 26.99 -65.32
C ARG A 700 34.79 27.03 -64.27
N ALA A 701 33.97 26.00 -64.25
CA ALA A 701 32.85 25.88 -63.31
C ALA A 701 33.30 25.26 -61.97
N ARG A 702 32.63 25.64 -60.88
CA ARG A 702 32.75 24.96 -59.59
C ARG A 702 31.61 23.97 -59.42
N GLU A 703 31.91 22.72 -59.11
CA GLU A 703 30.88 21.73 -58.75
C GLU A 703 31.10 21.26 -57.32
N THR A 704 30.06 21.37 -56.50
CA THR A 704 30.08 20.98 -55.08
C THR A 704 30.23 19.47 -54.95
N VAL A 705 31.07 19.04 -54.01
CA VAL A 705 31.25 17.63 -53.65
C VAL A 705 30.90 17.39 -52.19
N GLU A 706 30.33 16.23 -51.93
CA GLU A 706 29.97 15.75 -50.60
C GLU A 706 30.83 14.54 -50.24
N GLU A 707 31.35 14.50 -49.02
CA GLU A 707 32.02 13.31 -48.52
C GLU A 707 30.99 12.24 -48.16
N LYS A 708 31.16 11.02 -48.70
CA LYS A 708 30.29 9.87 -48.39
C LYS A 708 31.12 8.62 -48.13
N TYR A 709 30.57 7.74 -47.30
CA TYR A 709 31.12 6.42 -47.02
C TYR A 709 30.46 5.39 -47.93
N TYR A 710 31.25 4.46 -48.46
CA TYR A 710 30.77 3.45 -49.39
C TYR A 710 31.55 2.14 -49.34
N THR A 711 30.94 1.06 -49.81
CA THR A 711 31.61 -0.20 -50.14
C THR A 711 31.66 -0.40 -51.66
N GLU A 712 32.75 -0.98 -52.15
CA GLU A 712 32.88 -1.39 -53.56
C GLU A 712 32.65 -2.90 -53.67
N ASP A 713 31.67 -3.30 -54.47
CA ASP A 713 31.56 -4.65 -55.00
C ASP A 713 31.90 -4.61 -56.51
N GLU A 714 32.20 -5.75 -57.14
CA GLU A 714 32.78 -5.84 -58.51
C GLU A 714 32.07 -4.98 -59.59
N ASN A 715 30.82 -4.56 -59.35
CA ASN A 715 30.03 -3.75 -60.27
C ASN A 715 29.18 -2.61 -59.63
N SER A 716 29.30 -2.31 -58.33
CA SER A 716 28.44 -1.27 -57.71
C SER A 716 29.03 -0.62 -56.45
N ILE A 717 28.71 0.67 -56.28
CA ILE A 717 28.96 1.46 -55.06
C ILE A 717 27.70 1.46 -54.19
N VAL A 718 27.82 1.03 -52.93
CA VAL A 718 26.73 1.09 -51.95
C VAL A 718 27.10 2.11 -50.88
N PHE A 719 26.27 3.15 -50.69
CA PHE A 719 26.49 4.15 -49.66
C PHE A 719 26.14 3.62 -48.27
N CYS A 720 26.99 3.94 -47.28
CA CYS A 720 26.81 3.57 -45.88
C CYS A 720 26.45 4.79 -45.05
N ASP A 721 25.60 4.60 -44.04
CA ASP A 721 25.29 5.65 -43.07
C ASP A 721 26.49 5.90 -42.16
N ALA A 722 26.81 7.18 -41.93
CA ALA A 722 27.97 7.58 -41.14
C ALA A 722 27.93 7.08 -39.68
N GLU A 723 26.73 6.80 -39.15
CA GLU A 723 26.54 6.26 -37.79
C GLU A 723 26.96 4.78 -37.67
N ASP A 724 26.94 4.04 -38.78
CA ASP A 724 27.25 2.61 -38.82
C ASP A 724 28.73 2.32 -39.16
N VAL A 725 29.48 3.35 -39.55
CA VAL A 725 30.89 3.26 -39.95
C VAL A 725 31.80 3.43 -38.73
N LYS A 726 32.62 2.41 -38.48
CA LYS A 726 33.63 2.38 -37.42
C LYS A 726 35.03 2.54 -38.00
N THR A 727 35.92 3.24 -37.29
CA THR A 727 37.33 3.35 -37.65
C THR A 727 38.13 2.25 -36.96
N ILE A 728 38.75 1.37 -37.74
CA ILE A 728 39.68 0.34 -37.28
C ILE A 728 41.11 0.85 -37.47
N TYR A 729 41.92 0.69 -36.42
CA TYR A 729 43.33 1.08 -36.42
C TYR A 729 44.18 -0.17 -36.63
N THR A 730 45.05 -0.14 -37.63
CA THR A 730 45.97 -1.24 -37.95
C THR A 730 47.40 -0.74 -37.98
N ALA A 731 48.32 -1.51 -37.42
CA ALA A 731 49.74 -1.34 -37.65
C ALA A 731 50.16 -2.27 -38.78
N SER A 732 50.82 -1.74 -39.81
CA SER A 732 51.44 -2.53 -40.87
C SER A 732 52.96 -2.40 -40.86
N ARG A 733 53.70 -3.48 -41.05
CA ARG A 733 55.15 -3.45 -41.21
C ARG A 733 55.53 -4.25 -42.44
N ASP A 734 56.31 -3.63 -43.33
CA ASP A 734 56.89 -4.33 -44.47
C ASP A 734 58.21 -4.99 -44.03
N GLN A 735 58.21 -6.32 -43.97
CA GLN A 735 59.43 -7.11 -43.85
C GLN A 735 59.70 -7.85 -45.16
N GLY A 736 60.41 -7.20 -46.07
CA GLY A 736 60.94 -7.85 -47.26
C GLY A 736 59.87 -8.32 -48.26
N GLY A 737 58.79 -7.53 -48.44
CA GLY A 737 57.73 -7.80 -49.40
C GLY A 737 56.53 -8.56 -48.83
N VAL A 738 56.50 -8.80 -47.51
CA VAL A 738 55.32 -9.28 -46.78
C VAL A 738 54.86 -8.18 -45.85
N LEU A 739 53.63 -7.70 -46.09
CA LEU A 739 52.97 -6.69 -45.26
C LEU A 739 52.37 -7.39 -44.03
N GLU A 740 53.08 -7.38 -42.91
CA GLU A 740 52.53 -7.85 -41.64
C GLU A 740 51.53 -6.80 -41.14
N THR A 741 50.27 -7.17 -40.91
CA THR A 741 49.23 -6.24 -40.42
C THR A 741 48.68 -6.75 -39.09
N ARG A 742 48.69 -5.89 -38.07
CA ARG A 742 48.07 -6.14 -36.76
C ARG A 742 47.00 -5.11 -36.48
N ILE A 743 45.87 -5.55 -35.93
CA ILE A 743 44.87 -4.63 -35.37
C ILE A 743 45.45 -4.08 -34.07
N LEU A 744 45.33 -2.77 -33.89
CA LEU A 744 45.80 -2.08 -32.69
C LEU A 744 44.66 -2.01 -31.68
N ASP A 745 44.75 -2.84 -30.65
CA ASP A 745 43.85 -2.74 -29.52
C ASP A 745 44.27 -1.55 -28.64
N ARG A 746 43.41 -0.53 -28.61
CA ARG A 746 43.46 0.53 -27.59
C ARG A 746 43.09 -0.12 -26.24
N TYR A 747 43.67 0.34 -25.14
CA TYR A 747 43.31 -0.17 -23.80
C TYR A 747 42.53 0.84 -22.93
N LEU A 748 42.67 2.14 -23.18
CA LEU A 748 41.79 3.22 -22.70
C LEU A 748 41.66 4.32 -23.78
N SER A 749 40.54 5.06 -23.80
CA SER A 749 40.29 6.13 -24.79
C SER A 749 40.20 7.54 -24.18
N GLY A 750 40.60 8.55 -24.97
CA GLY A 750 40.50 9.96 -24.67
C GLY A 750 41.15 10.34 -23.34
N THR A 751 40.45 11.16 -22.56
CA THR A 751 40.90 11.61 -21.24
C THR A 751 41.04 10.49 -20.22
N TRP A 752 40.40 9.33 -20.42
CA TRP A 752 40.52 8.19 -19.52
C TRP A 752 41.91 7.57 -19.55
N TYR A 753 42.56 7.55 -20.72
CA TYR A 753 43.96 7.16 -20.84
C TYR A 753 44.88 8.08 -20.03
N LEU A 754 44.65 9.39 -20.08
CA LEU A 754 45.44 10.36 -19.32
C LEU A 754 45.25 10.25 -17.80
N LEU A 755 44.07 9.83 -17.37
CA LEU A 755 43.71 9.72 -15.96
C LEU A 755 44.16 8.38 -15.38
N PHE A 756 43.80 7.27 -16.02
CA PHE A 756 43.92 5.93 -15.43
C PHE A 756 44.86 5.01 -16.20
N GLY A 757 45.38 5.45 -17.35
CA GLY A 757 46.30 4.68 -18.18
C GLY A 757 47.76 5.01 -17.92
N GLY A 758 48.62 4.02 -18.09
CA GLY A 758 50.05 4.24 -18.13
C GLY A 758 50.84 3.02 -18.60
N GLU A 759 52.14 3.24 -18.78
CA GLU A 759 53.09 2.25 -19.31
C GLU A 759 54.37 2.34 -18.49
N GLU A 760 54.80 1.23 -17.90
CA GLU A 760 56.09 1.11 -17.23
C GLU A 760 57.06 0.34 -18.13
N ILE A 761 58.18 0.98 -18.49
CA ILE A 761 59.20 0.37 -19.34
C ILE A 761 60.30 -0.18 -18.42
N THR A 762 60.43 -1.51 -18.38
CA THR A 762 61.52 -2.19 -17.68
C THR A 762 62.53 -2.69 -18.71
N GLU A 763 63.79 -2.28 -18.60
CA GLU A 763 64.88 -2.71 -19.49
C GLU A 763 65.72 -3.78 -18.78
N ASP A 764 65.89 -4.94 -19.41
CA ASP A 764 66.74 -6.01 -18.87
C ASP A 764 68.23 -5.71 -19.07
N THR A 765 69.10 -6.53 -18.47
CA THR A 765 70.56 -6.38 -18.54
C THR A 765 71.13 -6.55 -19.96
N ASP A 766 70.35 -7.12 -20.88
CA ASP A 766 70.72 -7.39 -22.28
C ASP A 766 70.13 -6.32 -23.24
N GLY A 767 69.43 -5.31 -22.73
CA GLY A 767 68.84 -4.21 -23.50
C GLY A 767 67.46 -4.53 -24.11
N ASN A 768 66.82 -5.63 -23.71
CA ASN A 768 65.42 -5.88 -24.09
C ASN A 768 64.49 -5.07 -23.18
N ARG A 769 63.56 -4.35 -23.80
CA ARG A 769 62.56 -3.55 -23.11
C ARG A 769 61.26 -4.33 -23.01
N THR A 770 60.77 -4.51 -21.79
CA THR A 770 59.43 -5.01 -21.50
C THR A 770 58.56 -3.83 -21.09
N ILE A 771 57.47 -3.58 -21.81
CA ILE A 771 56.52 -2.52 -21.50
C ILE A 771 55.31 -3.16 -20.81
N VAL A 772 55.05 -2.76 -19.57
CA VAL A 772 53.88 -3.20 -18.80
C VAL A 772 52.85 -2.08 -18.81
N VAL A 773 51.71 -2.34 -19.45
CA VAL A 773 50.55 -1.44 -19.44
C VAL A 773 49.76 -1.64 -18.16
N TYR A 774 49.43 -0.56 -17.47
CA TYR A 774 48.52 -0.59 -16.32
C TYR A 774 47.27 0.27 -16.57
N ASP A 775 46.12 -0.33 -16.27
CA ASP A 775 44.80 0.29 -16.19
C ASP A 775 44.40 0.37 -14.71
N ASN A 776 44.22 1.60 -14.23
CA ASN A 776 43.86 1.93 -12.85
C ASN A 776 42.39 2.36 -12.70
N THR A 777 41.51 1.99 -13.63
CA THR A 777 40.06 2.27 -13.53
C THR A 777 39.39 1.54 -12.35
N ASP A 778 40.06 0.54 -11.76
CA ASP A 778 39.71 -0.06 -10.46
C ASP A 778 39.88 0.91 -9.27
N ALA A 779 40.41 2.12 -9.50
CA ALA A 779 40.48 3.16 -8.49
C ALA A 779 39.08 3.51 -7.97
N ALA A 780 38.98 3.67 -6.65
CA ALA A 780 37.77 4.11 -5.99
C ALA A 780 37.38 5.50 -6.52
N ILE A 781 36.12 5.66 -6.93
CA ILE A 781 35.63 6.90 -7.55
C ILE A 781 35.78 8.11 -6.63
N LEU A 782 35.73 7.90 -5.30
CA LEU A 782 35.89 8.95 -4.31
C LEU A 782 37.35 9.38 -4.09
N GLU A 783 38.32 8.59 -4.59
CA GLU A 783 39.75 8.81 -4.43
C GLU A 783 40.44 9.31 -5.71
N ILE A 784 39.69 9.75 -6.72
CA ILE A 784 40.23 10.18 -8.03
C ILE A 784 40.91 11.57 -8.02
N ALA A 785 40.78 12.35 -6.95
CA ALA A 785 41.27 13.73 -6.89
C ALA A 785 42.80 13.87 -7.09
N PRO A 786 43.66 13.01 -6.52
CA PRO A 786 45.09 13.01 -6.82
C PRO A 786 45.37 12.69 -8.29
N THR A 787 44.62 11.75 -8.87
CA THR A 787 44.73 11.34 -10.27
C THR A 787 44.43 12.51 -11.22
N LEU A 788 43.37 13.28 -10.95
CA LEU A 788 43.02 14.49 -11.71
C LEU A 788 44.14 15.55 -11.67
N THR A 789 44.87 15.64 -10.57
CA THR A 789 45.98 16.59 -10.40
C THR A 789 47.22 16.15 -11.18
N ALA A 790 47.45 14.84 -11.29
CA ALA A 790 48.60 14.26 -11.99
C ALA A 790 48.47 14.26 -13.52
N VAL A 791 47.27 14.45 -14.08
CA VAL A 791 47.01 14.45 -15.54
C VAL A 791 47.94 15.38 -16.30
N THR A 792 48.26 16.55 -15.74
CA THR A 792 49.11 17.53 -16.42
C THR A 792 50.52 16.99 -16.61
N ASP A 793 51.04 16.26 -15.62
CA ASP A 793 52.37 15.66 -15.69
C ASP A 793 52.36 14.49 -16.68
N THR A 794 51.37 13.60 -16.58
CA THR A 794 51.18 12.48 -17.51
C THR A 794 51.04 12.96 -18.96
N PHE A 795 50.25 13.99 -19.22
CA PHE A 795 50.07 14.57 -20.56
C PHE A 795 51.38 15.12 -21.14
N ASN A 796 52.24 15.72 -20.29
CA ASN A 796 53.51 16.29 -20.73
C ASN A 796 54.59 15.24 -20.99
N GLU A 797 54.49 14.06 -20.36
CA GLU A 797 55.42 12.94 -20.51
C GLU A 797 55.10 12.07 -21.74
N LYS A 798 53.84 12.02 -22.17
CA LYS A 798 53.42 11.23 -23.34
C LYS A 798 53.80 11.87 -24.67
N THR A 799 54.12 11.02 -25.64
CA THR A 799 54.39 11.44 -27.02
C THR A 799 53.10 11.79 -27.75
N LEU A 800 53.18 12.66 -28.74
CA LEU A 800 52.04 13.03 -29.58
C LEU A 800 51.44 11.82 -30.31
N GLY A 801 52.27 10.84 -30.68
CA GLY A 801 51.82 9.58 -31.27
C GLY A 801 50.96 8.75 -30.31
N GLU A 802 51.36 8.61 -29.06
CA GLU A 802 50.58 7.91 -28.02
C GLU A 802 49.26 8.65 -27.71
N LEU A 803 49.30 9.98 -27.58
CA LEU A 803 48.11 10.79 -27.35
C LEU A 803 47.09 10.66 -28.49
N TRP A 804 47.56 10.61 -29.74
CA TRP A 804 46.71 10.33 -30.89
C TRP A 804 46.20 8.88 -30.91
N LEU A 805 47.07 7.90 -30.64
CA LEU A 805 46.70 6.48 -30.58
C LEU A 805 45.55 6.26 -29.60
N HIS A 806 45.58 6.93 -28.45
CA HIS A 806 44.53 6.84 -27.44
C HIS A 806 43.36 7.81 -27.66
N GLY A 807 43.31 8.56 -28.76
CA GLY A 807 42.18 9.42 -29.12
C GLY A 807 42.09 10.72 -28.30
N VAL A 808 43.17 11.14 -27.64
CA VAL A 808 43.30 12.48 -27.04
C VAL A 808 43.48 13.54 -28.13
N LEU A 809 44.19 13.20 -29.20
CA LEU A 809 44.33 14.03 -30.40
C LEU A 809 43.45 13.47 -31.52
N ALA A 810 42.75 14.34 -32.23
CA ALA A 810 41.82 13.95 -33.30
C ALA A 810 42.53 13.57 -34.62
N GLU A 811 43.69 14.19 -34.90
CA GLU A 811 44.43 14.03 -36.15
C GLU A 811 45.80 13.42 -35.89
N ASN A 812 46.28 12.57 -36.82
CA ASN A 812 47.59 11.94 -36.72
C ASN A 812 48.68 13.02 -36.84
N PRO A 813 49.52 13.24 -35.81
CA PRO A 813 50.52 14.28 -35.82
C PRO A 813 51.76 13.91 -36.66
N TYR A 814 51.67 12.92 -37.56
CA TYR A 814 52.80 12.48 -38.35
C TYR A 814 53.34 13.59 -39.26
N ALA A 815 54.62 13.91 -39.06
CA ALA A 815 55.36 14.77 -39.96
C ALA A 815 56.83 14.34 -39.97
N ASP A 816 57.38 14.11 -41.17
CA ASP A 816 58.81 13.88 -41.35
C ASP A 816 59.57 15.18 -41.04
N LEU A 817 60.39 15.12 -39.98
CA LEU A 817 61.20 16.24 -39.50
C LEU A 817 62.65 16.19 -39.99
N THR A 818 63.06 15.11 -40.66
CA THR A 818 64.44 14.93 -41.15
C THR A 818 64.83 16.01 -42.18
N LYS A 819 63.83 16.54 -42.90
CA LYS A 819 63.97 17.65 -43.85
C LYS A 819 64.50 18.96 -43.26
N PHE A 820 64.49 19.11 -41.92
CA PHE A 820 64.99 20.30 -41.23
C PHE A 820 66.45 20.18 -40.75
N ASN A 821 67.18 19.12 -41.15
CA ASN A 821 68.60 18.90 -40.83
C ASN A 821 68.95 18.92 -39.33
N GLN A 822 68.02 18.49 -38.48
CA GLN A 822 68.26 18.35 -37.04
C GLN A 822 68.37 16.86 -36.68
N PRO A 823 69.56 16.33 -36.34
CA PRO A 823 69.76 14.89 -36.12
C PRO A 823 69.04 14.34 -34.89
N ALA A 824 68.61 15.21 -33.97
CA ALA A 824 67.84 14.82 -32.78
C ALA A 824 66.33 14.67 -33.05
N TYR A 825 65.84 15.04 -34.24
CA TYR A 825 64.41 15.10 -34.56
C TYR A 825 64.10 14.42 -35.88
N SER A 826 63.47 13.25 -35.82
CA SER A 826 63.13 12.43 -37.00
C SER A 826 61.65 12.50 -37.36
N ASN A 827 60.75 12.36 -36.38
CA ASN A 827 59.30 12.30 -36.58
C ASN A 827 58.59 13.06 -35.46
N LEU A 828 57.55 13.84 -35.82
CA LEU A 828 56.71 14.57 -34.88
C LEU A 828 55.92 13.63 -33.94
N ASN A 829 55.59 12.40 -34.35
CA ASN A 829 54.93 11.41 -33.48
C ASN A 829 55.79 10.98 -32.28
N ALA A 830 57.11 11.05 -32.40
CA ALA A 830 58.04 10.66 -31.35
C ALA A 830 58.32 11.79 -30.34
N LEU A 831 57.72 12.97 -30.53
CA LEU A 831 57.92 14.12 -29.65
C LEU A 831 56.82 14.23 -28.61
N THR A 832 57.21 14.63 -27.39
CA THR A 832 56.28 15.14 -26.37
C THR A 832 55.97 16.61 -26.63
N VAL A 833 55.00 17.19 -25.92
CA VAL A 833 54.69 18.64 -26.00
C VAL A 833 55.94 19.50 -25.73
N SER A 834 56.73 19.11 -24.73
CA SER A 834 58.02 19.75 -24.44
C SER A 834 59.04 19.55 -25.57
N GLY A 835 59.04 18.38 -26.19
CA GLY A 835 59.85 18.06 -27.37
C GLY A 835 59.52 18.94 -28.59
N VAL A 836 58.24 19.22 -28.85
CA VAL A 836 57.79 20.12 -29.92
C VAL A 836 58.26 21.54 -29.67
N ILE A 837 58.14 22.04 -28.44
CA ILE A 837 58.64 23.37 -28.06
C ILE A 837 60.17 23.44 -28.27
N GLY A 838 60.89 22.36 -27.93
CA GLY A 838 62.32 22.24 -28.18
C GLY A 838 62.67 22.27 -29.67
N PHE A 839 61.92 21.55 -30.50
CA PHE A 839 62.07 21.51 -31.95
C PHE A 839 61.81 22.87 -32.60
N ILE A 840 60.73 23.57 -32.22
CA ILE A 840 60.41 24.92 -32.72
C ILE A 840 61.53 25.90 -32.36
N LYS A 841 62.08 25.82 -31.15
CA LYS A 841 63.24 26.61 -30.74
C LYS A 841 64.50 26.29 -31.56
N ALA A 842 64.73 25.01 -31.87
CA ALA A 842 65.88 24.58 -32.67
C ALA A 842 65.80 25.08 -34.12
N ILE A 843 64.61 25.09 -34.72
CA ILE A 843 64.39 25.68 -36.06
C ILE A 843 64.46 27.20 -36.03
N SER A 844 63.91 27.85 -35.00
CA SER A 844 63.93 29.32 -34.91
C SER A 844 65.32 29.90 -34.65
N ALA A 845 66.29 29.05 -34.26
CA ALA A 845 67.69 29.41 -34.07
C ALA A 845 68.56 29.17 -35.31
N MET A 846 67.99 28.58 -36.38
CA MET A 846 68.56 28.56 -37.73
C MET A 846 68.14 29.81 -38.51
#